data_AF-A0A5J4QPF8-F1
#
_entry.id   AF-A0A5J4QPF8-F1
#
_cell.length_a   1.000
_cell.length_b   1.000
_cell.length_c   1.000
_cell.angle_alpha   90.00
_cell.angle_beta   90.00
_cell.angle_gamma   90.00
#
_symmetry.space_group_name_H-M   'P 1'
#
loop_
_entity.id
_entity.type
_entity.pdbx_description
1 polymer ?
#
loop_
_entity_poly.entity_id
_entity_poly.type
_entity_poly.pdbx_seq_one_letter_code
_entity_poly.pdbx_strand_id
1 'polypeptide(L)'
;MEYYHILLSICQKEEIPLAERYKQMRSLLERLCRTQLQDESLQMTDLSARISYVAAKVGLDVREQNRLHTFRLTSNKILNRQEEPDREKLLRDAKTLAFFVRRLFGQDIPAELYRLLPKTDATYIASPLSSREKIRRMRVCFQYSDEAYLYVTPVDAVADEPLRVRYNVPDSNAEFNDTCGLLWRHAQINLLDVLVDETGVLIPSFMVLEPDYLIDISALAECFREYGHHPANYNLSKLQPAENSRPLLLGNIANLFLDEWIHASQKADYRACMKKAFQRYAIELIACADLQDPEIEKQFFADSRLHFESIGKTVTETFRMPGYELDKTDAVIEPSYICEALGLQGRLDYMQRDMLSFIEMKSGRADEYAIQGKIEPKENHRVQMLLYQAVLEYAMGMNHREGKAYLFYTRYPLLYPARSSWAMVKRAINLRNRIVADEYGVQQHNSIEYTARKLSEINSETVNERKLKNTLWARYLSPPIDGFAKKLQVLTPIEQAYYYSLYNFITKEQYTAKSGDTDYEGGGMGTASLWLSSLAEKCEAGEILCDLGITENRASDEHKAHVVLSRTDSVSFSEDTPEALPNFRAGDAIVLYERNKDTDNVTNKMVFKGNIEAITENDITVRLRAPQRNPAVLLADSLYAVEHDASDITFRAMFLGLSAFVSANQERRDLLLGQRPPEFDTAFDSQITASDDDFTRITLKAQAAEDYFLLVGPPGTGKTSRALKQMAETFHQAKKRGRLPVASLTCCLHHRLAKEIKQALPFDGADEPLRVRYNVPDSNAEFNDTCGLLWRHAQINLLDVLVDETG
;
A
#
# COMPACT_ATOMS: atom_id res chain seq x y z
N MET A 1 -39.80 13.54 0.56
CA MET A 1 -40.66 12.47 0.00
C MET A 1 -39.91 11.14 -0.10
N GLU A 2 -38.87 11.03 -0.93
CA GLU A 2 -38.18 9.74 -1.20
C GLU A 2 -37.61 9.05 0.05
N TYR A 3 -36.89 9.76 0.92
CA TYR A 3 -36.29 9.19 2.15
C TYR A 3 -37.31 8.59 3.12
N TYR A 4 -38.47 9.24 3.28
CA TYR A 4 -39.53 8.72 4.13
C TYR A 4 -40.23 7.51 3.53
N HIS A 5 -40.34 7.44 2.19
CA HIS A 5 -40.85 6.23 1.54
C HIS A 5 -39.91 5.04 1.72
N ILE A 6 -38.59 5.25 1.68
CA ILE A 6 -37.60 4.23 1.99
C ILE A 6 -37.81 3.72 3.42
N LEU A 7 -37.85 4.62 4.41
CA LEU A 7 -38.08 4.23 5.82
C LEU A 7 -39.42 3.54 6.04
N LEU A 8 -40.49 4.01 5.39
CA LEU A 8 -41.82 3.39 5.47
C LEU A 8 -41.81 1.95 4.91
N SER A 9 -41.22 1.76 3.73
CA SER A 9 -41.03 0.44 3.13
C SER A 9 -40.22 -0.47 4.06
N ILE A 10 -39.12 0.05 4.61
CA ILE A 10 -38.29 -0.67 5.56
C ILE A 10 -39.08 -1.04 6.82
N CYS A 11 -40.00 -0.22 7.32
CA CYS A 11 -40.78 -0.56 8.52
C CYS A 11 -41.89 -1.60 8.25
N GLN A 12 -42.49 -1.58 7.05
CA GLN A 12 -43.67 -2.40 6.71
C GLN A 12 -43.35 -3.78 6.12
N LYS A 13 -42.29 -3.92 5.33
CA LYS A 13 -41.98 -5.18 4.64
C LYS A 13 -41.40 -6.22 5.60
N GLU A 14 -42.25 -7.09 6.14
CA GLU A 14 -41.83 -8.22 6.99
C GLU A 14 -41.19 -9.37 6.19
N GLU A 15 -41.40 -9.41 4.87
CA GLU A 15 -40.82 -10.41 3.97
C GLU A 15 -39.32 -10.22 3.74
N ILE A 16 -38.78 -9.01 3.98
CA ILE A 16 -37.34 -8.74 3.85
C ILE A 16 -36.64 -9.11 5.17
N PRO A 17 -35.55 -9.91 5.14
CA PRO A 17 -34.75 -10.20 6.32
C PRO A 17 -34.32 -8.92 7.08
N LEU A 18 -34.34 -8.96 8.41
CA LEU A 18 -34.04 -7.78 9.23
C LEU A 18 -32.63 -7.23 8.97
N ALA A 19 -31.64 -8.08 8.72
CA ALA A 19 -30.28 -7.65 8.39
C ALA A 19 -30.23 -6.78 7.12
N GLU A 20 -30.97 -7.15 6.08
CA GLU A 20 -31.08 -6.38 4.83
C GLU A 20 -31.81 -5.05 5.06
N ARG A 21 -32.79 -5.03 5.95
CA ARG A 21 -33.46 -3.79 6.39
C ARG A 21 -32.50 -2.84 7.11
N TYR A 22 -31.64 -3.35 8.01
CA TYR A 22 -30.58 -2.56 8.66
C TYR A 22 -29.58 -2.00 7.64
N LYS A 23 -29.21 -2.79 6.63
CA LYS A 23 -28.33 -2.37 5.54
C LYS A 23 -28.93 -1.21 4.73
N GLN A 24 -30.19 -1.30 4.33
CA GLN A 24 -30.89 -0.21 3.62
C GLN A 24 -30.95 1.07 4.48
N MET A 25 -31.20 0.95 5.78
CA MET A 25 -31.15 2.09 6.71
C MET A 25 -29.74 2.67 6.83
N ARG A 26 -28.71 1.83 6.83
CA ARG A 26 -27.31 2.26 6.91
C ARG A 26 -26.90 3.04 5.66
N SER A 27 -27.22 2.51 4.49
CA SER A 27 -27.00 3.19 3.21
C SER A 27 -27.76 4.52 3.12
N LEU A 28 -28.98 4.57 3.67
CA LEU A 28 -29.74 5.82 3.82
C LEU A 28 -29.02 6.84 4.71
N LEU A 29 -28.50 6.45 5.88
CA LEU A 29 -27.73 7.35 6.75
C LEU A 29 -26.51 7.92 6.04
N GLU A 30 -25.76 7.08 5.33
CA GLU A 30 -24.58 7.49 4.57
C GLU A 30 -24.93 8.49 3.48
N ARG A 31 -25.98 8.20 2.70
CA ARG A 31 -26.53 9.13 1.70
C ARG A 31 -26.94 10.46 2.33
N LEU A 32 -27.63 10.44 3.47
CA LEU A 32 -28.05 11.67 4.17
C LEU A 32 -26.84 12.50 4.60
N CYS A 33 -25.83 11.90 5.24
CA CYS A 33 -24.60 12.60 5.60
C CYS A 33 -23.89 13.19 4.37
N ARG A 34 -23.81 12.42 3.27
CA ARG A 34 -23.16 12.85 2.02
C ARG A 34 -23.83 14.06 1.38
N THR A 35 -25.17 14.13 1.37
CA THR A 35 -25.88 15.31 0.83
C THR A 35 -25.52 16.62 1.54
N GLN A 36 -24.98 16.55 2.75
CA GLN A 36 -24.59 17.73 3.52
C GLN A 36 -23.12 18.14 3.32
N LEU A 37 -22.34 17.36 2.56
CA LEU A 37 -20.89 17.52 2.37
C LEU A 37 -20.50 18.04 0.96
N GLN A 38 -21.44 18.13 0.01
CA GLN A 38 -21.16 18.38 -1.43
C GLN A 38 -20.43 19.70 -1.78
N ASP A 39 -20.35 20.66 -0.85
CA ASP A 39 -19.75 21.99 -1.08
C ASP A 39 -18.41 22.22 -0.33
N GLU A 40 -17.86 21.21 0.35
CA GLU A 40 -16.67 21.39 1.20
C GLU A 40 -15.44 20.60 0.72
N SER A 41 -14.27 21.24 0.77
CA SER A 41 -12.97 20.61 0.46
C SER A 41 -12.50 19.62 1.52
N LEU A 42 -13.28 19.40 2.59
CA LEU A 42 -12.92 18.54 3.71
C LEU A 42 -13.32 17.08 3.39
N GLN A 43 -12.36 16.29 2.92
CA GLN A 43 -12.54 14.84 2.79
C GLN A 43 -12.53 14.23 4.21
N MET A 44 -13.67 13.68 4.64
CA MET A 44 -13.78 12.95 5.91
C MET A 44 -13.74 11.45 5.66
N THR A 45 -12.87 10.76 6.40
CA THR A 45 -12.48 9.36 6.17
C THR A 45 -13.52 8.33 6.61
N ASP A 46 -14.30 8.60 7.67
CA ASP A 46 -15.29 7.64 8.18
C ASP A 46 -16.68 8.24 8.50
N LEU A 47 -17.69 7.36 8.61
CA LEU A 47 -19.06 7.78 8.91
C LEU A 47 -19.21 8.44 10.29
N SER A 48 -18.36 8.11 11.26
CA SER A 48 -18.43 8.71 12.60
C SER A 48 -18.05 10.20 12.55
N ALA A 49 -16.96 10.53 11.83
CA ALA A 49 -16.54 11.90 11.56
C ALA A 49 -17.64 12.67 10.83
N ARG A 50 -18.26 12.07 9.80
CA ARG A 50 -19.35 12.68 9.04
C ARG A 50 -20.59 12.96 9.88
N ILE A 51 -21.02 12.01 10.73
CA ILE A 51 -22.13 12.24 11.66
C ILE A 51 -21.79 13.42 12.57
N SER A 52 -20.58 13.47 13.12
CA SER A 52 -20.14 14.53 14.03
C SER A 52 -20.13 15.91 13.35
N TYR A 53 -19.62 15.98 12.13
CA TYR A 53 -19.60 17.21 11.34
C TYR A 53 -21.02 17.67 10.98
N VAL A 54 -21.87 16.77 10.45
CA VAL A 54 -23.24 17.12 10.06
C VAL A 54 -24.05 17.53 11.28
N ALA A 55 -23.88 16.84 12.42
CA ALA A 55 -24.49 17.21 13.70
C ALA A 55 -24.14 18.65 14.09
N ALA A 56 -22.86 19.03 14.00
CA ALA A 56 -22.43 20.39 14.26
C ALA A 56 -23.02 21.41 13.27
N LYS A 57 -23.05 21.07 11.97
CA LYS A 57 -23.59 21.92 10.90
C LYS A 57 -25.07 22.22 11.06
N VAL A 58 -25.88 21.22 11.40
CA VAL A 58 -27.34 21.35 11.50
C VAL A 58 -27.83 21.58 12.93
N GLY A 59 -26.89 21.73 13.86
CA GLY A 59 -27.14 22.00 15.28
C GLY A 59 -27.96 20.90 15.95
N LEU A 60 -27.57 19.63 15.78
CA LEU A 60 -28.10 18.53 16.59
C LEU A 60 -27.62 18.67 18.03
N ASP A 61 -28.48 18.34 18.99
CA ASP A 61 -28.04 18.19 20.37
C ASP A 61 -27.22 16.90 20.55
N VAL A 62 -26.53 16.79 21.68
CA VAL A 62 -25.68 15.62 22.00
C VAL A 62 -26.49 14.32 21.99
N ARG A 63 -27.76 14.35 22.44
CA ARG A 63 -28.60 13.14 22.50
C ARG A 63 -29.00 12.69 21.10
N GLU A 64 -29.37 13.63 20.23
CA GLU A 64 -29.69 13.37 18.83
C GLU A 64 -28.49 12.79 18.08
N GLN A 65 -27.30 13.37 18.27
CA GLN A 65 -26.06 12.85 17.71
C GLN A 65 -25.74 11.45 18.25
N ASN A 66 -25.86 11.23 19.55
CA ASN A 66 -25.60 9.95 20.20
C ASN A 66 -26.56 8.84 19.74
N ARG A 67 -27.81 9.18 19.41
CA ARG A 67 -28.75 8.23 18.78
C ARG A 67 -28.30 7.81 17.39
N LEU A 68 -27.75 8.73 16.59
CA LEU A 68 -27.18 8.39 15.26
C LEU A 68 -25.95 7.49 15.41
N HIS A 69 -25.03 7.78 16.34
CA HIS A 69 -23.89 6.90 16.59
C HIS A 69 -24.31 5.53 17.15
N THR A 70 -25.36 5.47 17.97
CA THR A 70 -25.91 4.20 18.47
C THR A 70 -26.41 3.35 17.31
N PHE A 71 -27.21 3.91 16.41
CA PHE A 71 -27.64 3.20 15.20
C PHE A 71 -26.44 2.78 14.34
N ARG A 72 -25.46 3.67 14.14
CA ARG A 72 -24.22 3.35 13.38
C ARG A 72 -23.49 2.14 13.95
N LEU A 73 -23.39 2.03 15.28
CA LEU A 73 -22.72 0.93 15.98
C LEU A 73 -23.54 -0.36 15.89
N THR A 74 -24.85 -0.30 16.15
CA THR A 74 -25.75 -1.44 16.05
C THR A 74 -25.77 -1.99 14.62
N SER A 75 -25.90 -1.13 13.61
CA SER A 75 -25.89 -1.55 12.21
C SER A 75 -24.56 -2.23 11.85
N ASN A 76 -23.42 -1.69 12.31
CA ASN A 76 -22.10 -2.27 12.02
C ASN A 76 -21.94 -3.67 12.63
N LYS A 77 -22.41 -3.89 13.86
CA LYS A 77 -22.38 -5.21 14.50
C LYS A 77 -23.24 -6.23 13.76
N ILE A 78 -24.44 -5.83 13.35
CA ILE A 78 -25.37 -6.69 12.59
C ILE A 78 -24.76 -7.05 11.22
N LEU A 79 -24.23 -6.08 10.47
CA LEU A 79 -23.64 -6.31 9.14
C LEU A 79 -22.35 -7.15 9.18
N ASN A 80 -21.69 -7.21 10.33
CA ASN A 80 -20.55 -8.08 10.60
C ASN A 80 -20.91 -9.39 11.32
N ARG A 81 -22.20 -9.73 11.47
CA ARG A 81 -22.69 -10.94 12.15
C ARG A 81 -22.25 -11.08 13.61
N GLN A 82 -22.02 -9.96 14.29
CA GLN A 82 -21.62 -9.89 15.71
C GLN A 82 -22.81 -9.74 16.66
N GLU A 83 -23.97 -9.30 16.17
CA GLU A 83 -25.20 -9.13 16.93
C GLU A 83 -26.40 -9.52 16.05
N GLU A 84 -27.36 -10.26 16.62
CA GLU A 84 -28.58 -10.64 15.91
C GLU A 84 -29.50 -9.42 15.70
N PRO A 85 -30.10 -9.28 14.51
CA PRO A 85 -30.98 -8.16 14.22
C PRO A 85 -32.31 -8.28 15.00
N ASP A 86 -32.71 -7.18 15.64
CA ASP A 86 -33.95 -7.10 16.41
C ASP A 86 -34.92 -6.07 15.81
N ARG A 87 -36.21 -6.41 15.78
CA ARG A 87 -37.26 -5.60 15.16
C ARG A 87 -37.58 -4.35 15.97
N GLU A 88 -37.59 -4.42 17.30
CA GLU A 88 -37.86 -3.25 18.14
C GLU A 88 -36.72 -2.23 18.03
N LYS A 89 -35.47 -2.68 18.08
CA LYS A 89 -34.29 -1.85 17.80
C LYS A 89 -34.34 -1.23 16.42
N LEU A 90 -34.80 -1.96 15.39
CA LEU A 90 -34.89 -1.44 14.02
C LEU A 90 -35.89 -0.29 13.94
N LEU A 91 -37.10 -0.44 14.51
CA LEU A 91 -38.10 0.63 14.52
C LEU A 91 -37.65 1.85 15.34
N ARG A 92 -36.91 1.62 16.42
CA ARG A 92 -36.26 2.68 17.21
C ARG A 92 -35.23 3.43 16.38
N ASP A 93 -34.41 2.74 15.62
CA ASP A 93 -33.37 3.34 14.80
C ASP A 93 -33.98 4.02 13.55
N ALA A 94 -35.08 3.50 13.01
CA ALA A 94 -35.86 4.12 11.94
C ALA A 94 -36.49 5.44 12.42
N LYS A 95 -36.90 5.52 13.69
CA LYS A 95 -37.33 6.77 14.32
C LYS A 95 -36.18 7.78 14.34
N THR A 96 -34.98 7.37 14.76
CA THR A 96 -33.79 8.24 14.74
C THR A 96 -33.55 8.82 13.34
N LEU A 97 -33.55 7.98 12.29
CA LEU A 97 -33.38 8.45 10.91
C LEU A 97 -34.52 9.36 10.43
N ALA A 98 -35.78 9.05 10.77
CA ALA A 98 -36.92 9.87 10.36
C ALA A 98 -36.86 11.29 10.95
N PHE A 99 -36.45 11.42 12.22
CA PHE A 99 -36.23 12.71 12.87
C PHE A 99 -34.99 13.43 12.32
N PHE A 100 -33.94 12.69 11.97
CA PHE A 100 -32.78 13.27 11.30
C PHE A 100 -33.13 13.85 9.93
N VAL A 101 -33.87 13.12 9.09
CA VAL A 101 -34.41 13.62 7.81
C VAL A 101 -35.25 14.88 8.03
N ARG A 102 -36.09 14.93 9.08
CA ARG A 102 -36.88 16.11 9.43
C ARG A 102 -35.99 17.30 9.74
N ARG A 103 -34.90 17.09 10.48
CA ARG A 103 -33.94 18.15 10.82
C ARG A 103 -33.21 18.68 9.59
N LEU A 104 -32.77 17.79 8.69
CA LEU A 104 -32.02 18.16 7.49
C LEU A 104 -32.86 18.97 6.48
N PHE A 105 -34.13 18.59 6.28
CA PHE A 105 -34.94 19.13 5.19
C PHE A 105 -36.15 19.96 5.65
N GLY A 106 -36.41 20.08 6.95
CA GLY A 106 -37.55 20.81 7.49
C GLY A 106 -38.92 20.24 7.13
N GLN A 107 -38.99 18.98 6.68
CA GLN A 107 -40.24 18.30 6.29
C GLN A 107 -40.80 17.49 7.46
N ASP A 108 -42.10 17.55 7.70
CA ASP A 108 -42.74 16.73 8.72
C ASP A 108 -42.76 15.24 8.35
N ILE A 109 -42.68 14.39 9.38
CA ILE A 109 -42.71 12.93 9.22
C ILE A 109 -44.12 12.51 8.79
N PRO A 110 -44.29 11.76 7.69
CA PRO A 110 -45.60 11.30 7.24
C PRO A 110 -46.34 10.51 8.33
N ALA A 111 -47.64 10.77 8.48
CA ALA A 111 -48.45 10.17 9.54
C ALA A 111 -48.45 8.63 9.52
N GLU A 112 -48.38 8.03 8.33
CA GLU A 112 -48.29 6.58 8.15
C GLU A 112 -47.01 6.00 8.76
N LEU A 113 -45.85 6.62 8.49
CA LEU A 113 -44.57 6.23 9.09
C LEU A 113 -44.59 6.50 10.59
N TYR A 114 -45.06 7.68 11.02
CA TYR A 114 -45.06 8.08 12.42
C TYR A 114 -45.85 7.12 13.32
N ARG A 115 -46.94 6.51 12.82
CA ARG A 115 -47.72 5.50 13.54
C ARG A 115 -46.97 4.19 13.80
N LEU A 116 -45.99 3.85 12.97
CA LEU A 116 -45.16 2.64 13.10
C LEU A 116 -43.98 2.84 14.06
N LEU A 117 -43.59 4.08 14.32
CA LEU A 117 -42.44 4.41 15.16
C LEU A 117 -42.78 4.25 16.65
N PRO A 118 -41.83 3.78 17.49
CA PRO A 118 -42.06 3.64 18.91
C PRO A 118 -42.31 5.01 19.58
N LYS A 119 -43.26 5.03 20.53
CA LYS A 119 -43.60 6.24 21.30
C LYS A 119 -42.47 6.64 22.23
N THR A 120 -41.80 5.67 22.84
CA THR A 120 -40.61 5.90 23.65
C THR A 120 -39.44 6.31 22.77
N ASP A 121 -38.63 7.21 23.28
CA ASP A 121 -37.39 7.63 22.64
C ASP A 121 -36.30 6.57 22.82
N ALA A 122 -35.37 6.53 21.87
CA ALA A 122 -34.20 5.69 21.96
C ALA A 122 -33.38 6.07 23.19
N THR A 123 -33.26 5.15 24.14
CA THR A 123 -32.26 5.20 25.21
C THR A 123 -30.96 4.64 24.67
N TYR A 124 -29.89 5.42 24.78
CA TYR A 124 -28.53 4.92 24.64
C TYR A 124 -27.91 4.84 26.04
N ILE A 125 -27.05 3.85 26.24
CA ILE A 125 -26.29 3.73 27.49
C ILE A 125 -24.92 4.30 27.18
N ALA A 126 -24.63 5.50 27.69
CA ALA A 126 -23.25 5.94 27.79
C ALA A 126 -22.56 4.98 28.76
N SER A 127 -21.60 4.20 28.27
CA SER A 127 -20.87 3.28 29.14
C SER A 127 -19.90 4.12 29.97
N PRO A 128 -20.04 4.18 31.31
CA PRO A 128 -19.06 4.89 32.11
C PRO A 128 -17.69 4.23 31.92
N LEU A 129 -16.65 5.04 31.75
CA LEU A 129 -15.28 4.54 31.76
C LEU A 129 -14.99 3.98 33.14
N SER A 130 -14.75 2.67 33.23
CA SER A 130 -14.37 2.02 34.48
C SER A 130 -12.99 2.50 34.91
N SER A 131 -12.91 3.31 35.96
CA SER A 131 -11.64 3.64 36.62
C SER A 131 -11.01 2.32 37.10
N ARG A 132 -9.79 2.00 36.63
CA ARG A 132 -8.98 0.77 36.83
C ARG A 132 -8.82 -0.16 35.62
N GLU A 133 -9.48 0.09 34.51
CA GLU A 133 -9.26 -0.71 33.30
C GLU A 133 -8.13 -0.12 32.45
N LYS A 134 -7.18 -0.96 32.03
CA LYS A 134 -6.21 -0.60 30.99
C LYS A 134 -6.85 -0.90 29.63
N ILE A 135 -7.17 0.14 28.88
CA ILE A 135 -7.78 0.00 27.55
C ILE A 135 -6.66 -0.15 26.52
N ARG A 136 -6.61 -1.30 25.83
CA ARG A 136 -5.53 -1.60 24.89
C ARG A 136 -5.52 -0.66 23.67
N ARG A 137 -6.70 -0.37 23.11
CA ARG A 137 -6.90 0.57 22.00
C ARG A 137 -8.23 1.28 22.19
N MET A 138 -8.24 2.59 21.96
CA MET A 138 -9.45 3.39 21.81
C MET A 138 -9.30 4.30 20.59
N ARG A 139 -10.18 4.14 19.60
CA ARG A 139 -10.26 5.07 18.47
C ARG A 139 -11.14 6.25 18.86
N VAL A 140 -10.63 7.45 18.65
CA VAL A 140 -11.29 8.71 19.03
C VAL A 140 -11.21 9.73 17.89
N CYS A 141 -12.17 10.65 17.89
CA CYS A 141 -12.21 11.77 16.97
C CYS A 141 -11.90 13.06 17.74
N PHE A 142 -10.88 13.79 17.32
CA PHE A 142 -10.43 15.01 17.98
C PHE A 142 -11.43 16.15 17.81
N GLN A 143 -11.71 16.89 18.88
CA GLN A 143 -12.62 18.05 18.84
C GLN A 143 -11.86 19.36 18.99
N TYR A 144 -11.13 19.51 20.09
CA TYR A 144 -10.31 20.68 20.40
C TYR A 144 -9.32 20.34 21.54
N SER A 145 -8.42 21.26 21.85
CA SER A 145 -7.47 21.14 22.96
C SER A 145 -7.43 22.41 23.80
N ASP A 146 -7.02 22.26 25.05
CA ASP A 146 -6.55 23.36 25.91
C ASP A 146 -5.09 23.12 26.31
N GLU A 147 -4.56 23.88 27.28
CA GLU A 147 -3.16 23.75 27.72
C GLU A 147 -2.82 22.40 28.39
N ALA A 148 -3.83 21.64 28.85
CA ALA A 148 -3.64 20.43 29.65
C ALA A 148 -4.23 19.16 29.02
N TYR A 149 -5.26 19.29 28.19
CA TYR A 149 -6.05 18.18 27.68
C TYR A 149 -6.40 18.31 26.20
N LEU A 150 -6.49 17.15 25.55
CA LEU A 150 -7.23 17.00 24.29
C LEU A 150 -8.64 16.53 24.62
N TYR A 151 -9.64 17.14 23.98
CA TYR A 151 -11.04 16.76 24.10
C TYR A 151 -11.45 15.96 22.88
N VAL A 152 -11.90 14.74 23.11
CA VAL A 152 -12.14 13.76 22.04
C VAL A 152 -13.47 13.05 22.22
N THR A 153 -14.07 12.59 21.14
CA THR A 153 -15.27 11.74 21.17
C THR A 153 -14.91 10.32 20.76
N PRO A 154 -15.30 9.28 21.53
CA PRO A 154 -15.00 7.90 21.16
C PRO A 154 -15.72 7.51 19.86
N VAL A 155 -15.05 6.71 19.03
CA VAL A 155 -15.63 6.21 17.78
C VAL A 155 -16.41 4.92 18.03
N ASP A 156 -15.95 4.03 18.89
CA ASP A 156 -16.59 2.72 19.08
C ASP A 156 -17.60 2.69 20.25
N ALA A 157 -17.84 3.85 20.87
CA ALA A 157 -18.76 4.03 21.98
C ALA A 157 -19.45 5.39 21.89
N VAL A 158 -20.42 5.60 22.76
CA VAL A 158 -21.20 6.84 22.86
C VAL A 158 -20.89 7.50 24.20
N ALA A 159 -20.67 8.81 24.21
CA ALA A 159 -20.39 9.60 25.40
C ALA A 159 -21.23 10.88 25.43
N ASP A 160 -21.69 11.29 26.61
CA ASP A 160 -22.48 12.52 26.79
C ASP A 160 -21.61 13.78 26.80
N GLU A 161 -20.33 13.63 27.14
CA GLU A 161 -19.35 14.72 27.14
C GLU A 161 -18.06 14.26 26.44
N PRO A 162 -17.30 15.17 25.82
CA PRO A 162 -15.98 14.84 25.29
C PRO A 162 -15.08 14.24 26.37
N LEU A 163 -14.43 13.14 26.05
CA LEU A 163 -13.44 12.50 26.91
C LEU A 163 -12.19 13.37 26.96
N ARG A 164 -11.59 13.45 28.14
CA ARG A 164 -10.35 14.22 28.38
C ARG A 164 -9.15 13.29 28.24
N VAL A 165 -8.23 13.65 27.35
CA VAL A 165 -6.97 12.95 27.15
C VAL A 165 -5.83 13.83 27.66
N ARG A 166 -5.08 13.33 28.64
CA ARG A 166 -3.88 14.01 29.14
C ARG A 166 -2.69 13.68 28.24
N TYR A 167 -2.06 14.71 27.71
CA TYR A 167 -0.84 14.62 26.91
C TYR A 167 0.34 15.27 27.65
N ASN A 168 1.53 15.23 27.06
CA ASN A 168 2.76 15.76 27.66
C ASN A 168 3.08 15.17 29.04
N VAL A 169 2.81 13.88 29.24
CA VAL A 169 3.15 13.16 30.47
C VAL A 169 4.55 12.55 30.31
N PRO A 170 5.53 12.92 31.15
CA PRO A 170 6.88 12.36 31.12
C PRO A 170 6.87 10.83 31.18
N ASP A 171 7.77 10.20 30.43
CA ASP A 171 7.91 8.73 30.27
C ASP A 171 6.69 7.99 29.71
N SER A 172 5.56 8.69 29.51
CA SER A 172 4.31 8.13 29.02
C SER A 172 4.01 8.55 27.58
N ASN A 173 3.86 9.85 27.29
CA ASN A 173 3.47 10.29 25.95
C ASN A 173 4.05 11.65 25.52
N ALA A 174 5.07 12.15 26.22
CA ALA A 174 5.73 13.41 25.89
C ALA A 174 6.33 13.43 24.46
N GLU A 175 6.68 12.27 23.89
CA GLU A 175 7.14 12.16 22.50
C GLU A 175 6.11 12.62 21.47
N PHE A 176 4.82 12.70 21.83
CA PHE A 176 3.72 13.08 20.93
C PHE A 176 3.32 14.56 21.04
N ASN A 177 4.09 15.39 21.75
CA ASN A 177 3.81 16.82 21.86
C ASN A 177 3.72 17.51 20.48
N ASP A 178 4.62 17.15 19.56
CA ASP A 178 4.57 17.65 18.18
C ASP A 178 3.27 17.24 17.49
N THR A 179 2.88 15.95 17.60
CA THR A 179 1.61 15.44 17.06
C THR A 179 0.43 16.24 17.59
N CYS A 180 0.39 16.52 18.90
CA CYS A 180 -0.72 17.24 19.53
C CYS A 180 -0.87 18.68 18.98
N GLY A 181 0.23 19.32 18.59
CA GLY A 181 0.22 20.64 17.95
C GLY A 181 -0.19 20.65 16.48
N LEU A 182 -0.34 19.48 15.86
CA LEU A 182 -0.67 19.31 14.43
C LEU A 182 -2.10 18.80 14.20
N LEU A 183 -2.87 18.56 15.27
CA LEU A 183 -4.23 18.02 15.16
C LEU A 183 -5.20 19.05 14.57
N TRP A 184 -5.98 18.62 13.58
CA TRP A 184 -7.13 19.38 13.08
C TRP A 184 -8.43 18.81 13.63
N ARG A 185 -9.45 19.66 13.71
CA ARG A 185 -10.78 19.25 14.16
C ARG A 185 -11.29 18.07 13.32
N HIS A 186 -11.80 17.06 14.01
CA HIS A 186 -12.28 15.79 13.47
C HIS A 186 -11.23 14.78 13.01
N ALA A 187 -9.93 15.05 13.22
CA ALA A 187 -8.88 14.06 12.99
C ALA A 187 -9.14 12.77 13.78
N GLN A 188 -8.91 11.63 13.14
CA GLN A 188 -8.99 10.31 13.77
C GLN A 188 -7.71 10.02 14.53
N ILE A 189 -7.82 9.49 15.75
CA ILE A 189 -6.66 9.14 16.57
C ILE A 189 -6.88 7.77 17.20
N ASN A 190 -5.92 6.88 17.04
CA ASN A 190 -5.83 5.68 17.87
C ASN A 190 -5.00 5.99 19.13
N LEU A 191 -5.65 5.85 20.29
CA LEU A 191 -5.02 5.90 21.60
C LEU A 191 -4.69 4.46 22.02
N LEU A 192 -3.41 4.15 22.24
CA LEU A 192 -2.98 2.79 22.63
C LEU A 192 -2.49 2.75 24.07
N ASP A 193 -2.74 1.61 24.72
CA ASP A 193 -2.36 1.32 26.11
C ASP A 193 -2.79 2.44 27.07
N VAL A 194 -4.08 2.75 27.05
CA VAL A 194 -4.68 3.87 27.76
C VAL A 194 -4.93 3.49 29.21
N LEU A 195 -4.31 4.25 30.12
CA LEU A 195 -4.64 4.23 31.53
C LEU A 195 -5.80 5.20 31.78
N VAL A 196 -6.81 4.75 32.52
CA VAL A 196 -7.93 5.59 32.96
C VAL A 196 -7.73 5.93 34.43
N ASP A 197 -7.58 7.21 34.75
CA ASP A 197 -7.45 7.64 36.13
C ASP A 197 -8.78 7.63 36.90
N GLU A 198 -8.75 7.91 38.21
CA GLU A 198 -9.93 7.89 39.08
C GLU A 198 -11.00 8.93 38.67
N THR A 199 -10.62 9.94 37.89
CA THR A 199 -11.51 10.99 37.39
C THR A 199 -12.00 10.75 35.96
N GLY A 200 -11.66 9.60 35.38
CA GLY A 200 -12.01 9.23 34.01
C GLY A 200 -11.16 9.89 32.92
N VAL A 201 -10.02 10.51 33.28
CA VAL A 201 -9.08 11.08 32.30
C VAL A 201 -8.25 9.95 31.69
N LEU A 202 -8.11 10.01 30.37
CA LEU A 202 -7.36 9.07 29.56
C LEU A 202 -5.88 9.48 29.50
N ILE A 203 -4.98 8.56 29.82
CA ILE A 203 -3.52 8.74 29.72
C ILE A 203 -2.98 7.65 28.79
N PRO A 204 -2.90 7.91 27.47
CA PRO A 204 -2.44 6.94 26.48
C PRO A 204 -0.91 6.85 26.45
N SER A 205 -0.37 5.69 26.10
CA SER A 205 1.08 5.50 25.85
C SER A 205 1.46 5.86 24.41
N PHE A 206 0.56 5.64 23.45
CA PHE A 206 0.74 6.05 22.05
C PHE A 206 -0.46 6.86 21.57
N MET A 207 -0.19 7.83 20.70
CA MET A 207 -1.19 8.57 19.92
C MET A 207 -0.84 8.42 18.45
N VAL A 208 -1.70 7.80 17.66
CA VAL A 208 -1.50 7.53 16.23
C VAL A 208 -2.55 8.33 15.46
N LEU A 209 -2.11 9.35 14.72
CA LEU A 209 -2.95 10.28 13.96
C LEU A 209 -3.36 9.68 12.62
N GLU A 210 -4.64 9.70 12.23
CA GLU A 210 -5.14 9.12 10.97
C GLU A 210 -4.61 7.68 10.76
N PRO A 211 -4.96 6.74 11.65
CA PRO A 211 -4.41 5.38 11.66
C PRO A 211 -4.68 4.60 10.37
N ASP A 212 -5.71 4.97 9.60
CA ASP A 212 -6.03 4.31 8.34
C ASP A 212 -5.03 4.61 7.21
N TYR A 213 -4.25 5.69 7.34
CA TYR A 213 -3.19 6.01 6.39
C TYR A 213 -1.94 5.16 6.69
N LEU A 214 -1.80 4.03 6.01
CA LEU A 214 -0.68 3.12 6.24
C LEU A 214 0.63 3.64 5.62
N ILE A 215 1.71 3.62 6.41
CA ILE A 215 3.08 3.85 5.96
C ILE A 215 3.89 2.55 6.05
N ASP A 216 4.67 2.26 5.02
CA ASP A 216 5.61 1.14 5.04
C ASP A 216 6.68 1.34 6.12
N ILE A 217 6.90 0.31 6.94
CA ILE A 217 7.90 0.30 8.03
C ILE A 217 9.30 0.63 7.50
N SER A 218 9.67 0.10 6.33
CA SER A 218 10.96 0.38 5.70
C SER A 218 11.11 1.85 5.30
N ALA A 219 10.08 2.46 4.72
CA ALA A 219 10.07 3.87 4.33
C ALA A 219 10.17 4.80 5.56
N LEU A 220 9.45 4.48 6.63
CA LEU A 220 9.53 5.22 7.89
C LEU A 220 10.90 5.08 8.56
N ALA A 221 11.44 3.86 8.61
CA ALA A 221 12.77 3.60 9.17
C ALA A 221 13.88 4.33 8.41
N GLU A 222 13.78 4.44 7.08
CA GLU A 222 14.72 5.19 6.24
C GLU A 222 14.68 6.71 6.48
N CYS A 223 13.72 7.22 7.24
CA CYS A 223 13.74 8.62 7.68
C CYS A 223 14.69 8.88 8.86
N PHE A 224 15.15 7.82 9.54
CA PHE A 224 16.12 7.90 10.64
C PHE A 224 17.54 7.98 10.10
N ARG A 225 18.00 9.21 9.85
CA ARG A 225 19.31 9.49 9.28
C ARG A 225 20.29 9.94 10.36
N GLU A 226 21.59 9.82 10.06
CA GLU A 226 22.66 10.25 10.96
C GLU A 226 22.61 11.74 11.32
N TYR A 227 21.96 12.56 10.50
CA TYR A 227 21.83 14.00 10.67
C TYR A 227 20.52 14.46 11.34
N GLY A 228 19.55 13.57 11.53
CA GLY A 228 18.22 13.92 12.02
C GLY A 228 17.12 13.01 11.48
N HIS A 229 15.90 13.21 11.99
CA HIS A 229 14.73 12.36 11.76
C HIS A 229 13.57 13.18 11.17
N HIS A 230 13.86 14.19 10.34
CA HIS A 230 12.87 15.12 9.82
C HIS A 230 11.91 14.47 8.78
N PRO A 231 10.58 14.78 8.78
CA PRO A 231 9.60 14.21 7.83
C PRO A 231 9.93 14.51 6.36
N ALA A 232 10.66 15.58 6.07
CA ALA A 232 11.15 15.89 4.72
C ALA A 232 11.99 14.76 4.09
N ASN A 233 12.62 13.89 4.90
CA ASN A 233 13.32 12.71 4.40
C ASN A 233 12.37 11.73 3.67
N TYR A 234 11.13 11.60 4.16
CA TYR A 234 10.10 10.78 3.51
C TYR A 234 9.76 11.34 2.13
N ASN A 235 9.44 12.64 2.06
CA ASN A 235 9.08 13.31 0.82
C ASN A 235 10.22 13.32 -0.20
N LEU A 236 11.47 13.52 0.26
CA LEU A 236 12.64 13.43 -0.61
C LEU A 236 12.78 12.03 -1.22
N SER A 237 12.66 10.97 -0.41
CA SER A 237 12.76 9.59 -0.89
C SER A 237 11.69 9.26 -1.94
N LYS A 238 10.49 9.81 -1.75
CA LYS A 238 9.33 9.69 -2.65
C LYS A 238 9.55 10.38 -4.00
N LEU A 239 10.37 11.42 -4.04
CA LEU A 239 10.65 12.24 -5.24
C LEU A 239 11.98 11.91 -5.91
N GLN A 240 12.78 11.03 -5.32
CA GLN A 240 14.03 10.54 -5.90
C GLN A 240 13.86 9.12 -6.46
N PRO A 241 14.40 8.85 -7.66
CA PRO A 241 14.48 7.50 -8.19
C PRO A 241 15.39 6.65 -7.30
N ALA A 242 14.99 5.40 -7.07
CA ALA A 242 15.89 4.43 -6.47
C ALA A 242 16.97 4.08 -7.50
N GLU A 243 18.24 4.29 -7.15
CA GLU A 243 19.35 3.90 -8.03
C GLU A 243 19.47 2.38 -8.08
N ASN A 244 19.56 1.83 -9.29
CA ASN A 244 19.90 0.42 -9.52
C ASN A 244 21.37 0.17 -9.19
N SER A 245 21.65 0.09 -7.89
CA SER A 245 22.98 0.09 -7.32
C SER A 245 23.45 -1.32 -6.94
N ARG A 246 24.78 -1.50 -6.94
CA ARG A 246 25.43 -2.74 -6.50
C ARG A 246 24.96 -3.24 -5.11
N PRO A 247 24.83 -2.39 -4.07
CA PRO A 247 24.35 -2.83 -2.76
C PRO A 247 22.89 -3.31 -2.75
N LEU A 248 22.02 -2.68 -3.55
CA LEU A 248 20.62 -3.09 -3.68
C LEU A 248 20.52 -4.48 -4.32
N LEU A 249 21.26 -4.70 -5.40
CA LEU A 249 21.35 -6.00 -6.08
C LEU A 249 21.88 -7.10 -5.14
N LEU A 250 22.97 -6.82 -4.40
CA LEU A 250 23.49 -7.75 -3.39
C LEU A 250 22.45 -8.07 -2.31
N GLY A 251 21.65 -7.09 -1.89
CA GLY A 251 20.54 -7.30 -0.95
C GLY A 251 19.50 -8.27 -1.50
N ASN A 252 19.00 -8.02 -2.71
CA ASN A 252 18.00 -8.86 -3.36
C ASN A 252 18.49 -10.30 -3.59
N ILE A 253 19.77 -10.46 -3.94
CA ILE A 253 20.41 -11.77 -4.10
C ILE A 253 20.62 -12.46 -2.76
N ALA A 254 21.01 -11.72 -1.71
CA ALA A 254 21.18 -12.26 -0.37
C ALA A 254 19.86 -12.78 0.21
N ASN A 255 18.73 -12.09 -0.02
CA ASN A 255 17.41 -12.59 0.39
C ASN A 255 17.07 -13.90 -0.34
N LEU A 256 17.31 -13.97 -1.66
CA LEU A 256 17.17 -15.22 -2.41
C LEU A 256 18.05 -16.33 -1.82
N PHE A 257 19.29 -16.04 -1.42
CA PHE A 257 20.15 -17.04 -0.78
C PHE A 257 19.62 -17.51 0.56
N LEU A 258 19.02 -16.64 1.38
CA LEU A 258 18.38 -17.08 2.61
C LEU A 258 17.28 -18.08 2.27
N ASP A 259 16.40 -17.75 1.32
CA ASP A 259 15.31 -18.64 0.90
C ASP A 259 15.86 -19.99 0.47
N GLU A 260 16.89 -20.03 -0.37
CA GLU A 260 17.52 -21.27 -0.84
C GLU A 260 18.15 -22.08 0.29
N TRP A 261 18.78 -21.44 1.27
CA TRP A 261 19.33 -22.12 2.45
C TRP A 261 18.26 -22.64 3.40
N ILE A 262 17.16 -21.90 3.54
CA ILE A 262 15.98 -22.35 4.29
C ILE A 262 15.34 -23.53 3.59
N HIS A 263 15.24 -23.56 2.25
CA HIS A 263 14.65 -24.66 1.48
C HIS A 263 15.56 -25.89 1.36
N ALA A 264 16.88 -25.69 1.31
CA ALA A 264 17.84 -26.79 1.17
C ALA A 264 17.71 -27.82 2.31
N SER A 265 17.76 -29.11 1.97
CA SER A 265 17.75 -30.21 2.94
C SER A 265 19.03 -30.20 3.78
N GLN A 266 20.18 -30.10 3.12
CA GLN A 266 21.50 -30.04 3.77
C GLN A 266 22.27 -28.77 3.41
N LYS A 267 22.66 -28.62 2.14
CA LYS A 267 23.50 -27.53 1.65
C LYS A 267 22.94 -26.98 0.34
N ALA A 268 22.78 -25.67 0.25
CA ALA A 268 22.45 -25.01 -1.00
C ALA A 268 23.67 -25.02 -1.94
N ASP A 269 23.44 -25.07 -3.25
CA ASP A 269 24.50 -24.95 -4.26
C ASP A 269 24.61 -23.50 -4.77
N TYR A 270 25.77 -22.87 -4.57
CA TYR A 270 25.99 -21.48 -4.97
C TYR A 270 25.76 -21.25 -6.46
N ARG A 271 26.21 -22.16 -7.33
CA ARG A 271 26.08 -22.00 -8.78
C ARG A 271 24.62 -22.07 -9.22
N ALA A 272 23.84 -22.99 -8.66
CA ALA A 272 22.40 -23.07 -8.89
C ALA A 272 21.67 -21.82 -8.40
N CYS A 273 21.99 -21.34 -7.19
CA CYS A 273 21.38 -20.13 -6.63
C CYS A 273 21.71 -18.89 -7.46
N MET A 274 22.96 -18.76 -7.92
CA MET A 274 23.35 -17.66 -8.80
C MET A 274 22.65 -17.72 -10.16
N LYS A 275 22.46 -18.91 -10.74
CA LYS A 275 21.65 -19.05 -11.98
C LYS A 275 20.23 -18.52 -11.78
N LYS A 276 19.59 -18.84 -10.66
CA LYS A 276 18.27 -18.30 -10.31
C LYS A 276 18.31 -16.78 -10.13
N ALA A 277 19.31 -16.26 -9.42
CA ALA A 277 19.51 -14.82 -9.24
C ALA A 277 19.65 -14.10 -10.59
N PHE A 278 20.43 -14.65 -11.53
CA PHE A 278 20.55 -14.11 -12.88
C PHE A 278 19.24 -14.17 -13.65
N GLN A 279 18.47 -15.26 -13.54
CA GLN A 279 17.15 -15.36 -14.20
C GLN A 279 16.16 -14.33 -13.66
N ARG A 280 16.18 -14.10 -12.34
CA ARG A 280 15.26 -13.18 -11.67
C ARG A 280 15.64 -11.71 -11.87
N TYR A 281 16.93 -11.39 -11.81
CA TYR A 281 17.44 -10.01 -11.82
C TYR A 281 18.24 -9.67 -13.09
N ALA A 282 17.95 -10.35 -14.21
CA ALA A 282 18.72 -10.21 -15.44
C ALA A 282 18.80 -8.76 -15.92
N ILE A 283 17.68 -8.04 -15.88
CA ILE A 283 17.60 -6.67 -16.39
C ILE A 283 18.37 -5.73 -15.46
N GLU A 284 18.21 -5.89 -14.16
CA GLU A 284 18.83 -5.08 -13.12
C GLU A 284 20.35 -5.28 -13.12
N LEU A 285 20.83 -6.52 -13.25
CA LEU A 285 22.26 -6.81 -13.36
C LEU A 285 22.87 -6.15 -14.61
N ILE A 286 22.21 -6.25 -15.77
CA ILE A 286 22.69 -5.64 -17.03
C ILE A 286 22.62 -4.11 -16.98
N ALA A 287 21.60 -3.55 -16.34
CA ALA A 287 21.38 -2.12 -16.25
C ALA A 287 22.19 -1.45 -15.12
N CYS A 288 22.94 -2.21 -14.33
CA CYS A 288 23.77 -1.65 -13.26
C CYS A 288 25.04 -1.04 -13.86
N ALA A 289 25.18 0.28 -13.77
CA ALA A 289 26.34 0.99 -14.33
C ALA A 289 27.66 0.53 -13.69
N ASP A 290 27.66 0.28 -12.38
CA ASP A 290 28.83 -0.20 -11.64
C ASP A 290 29.36 -1.55 -12.16
N LEU A 291 28.48 -2.42 -12.66
CA LEU A 291 28.85 -3.74 -13.16
C LEU A 291 29.37 -3.71 -14.60
N GLN A 292 29.47 -2.54 -15.23
CA GLN A 292 30.16 -2.38 -16.51
C GLN A 292 31.68 -2.29 -16.35
N ASP A 293 32.16 -1.99 -15.15
CA ASP A 293 33.58 -2.02 -14.80
C ASP A 293 33.98 -3.46 -14.41
N PRO A 294 34.93 -4.10 -15.13
CA PRO A 294 35.31 -5.49 -14.88
C PRO A 294 35.83 -5.77 -13.46
N GLU A 295 36.52 -4.82 -12.82
CA GLU A 295 37.06 -5.02 -11.48
C GLU A 295 35.95 -4.92 -10.43
N ILE A 296 35.01 -3.99 -10.60
CA ILE A 296 33.84 -3.86 -9.73
C ILE A 296 32.91 -5.07 -9.89
N GLU A 297 32.72 -5.56 -11.11
CA GLU A 297 31.98 -6.78 -11.40
C GLU A 297 32.59 -7.99 -10.69
N LYS A 298 33.91 -8.17 -10.78
CA LYS A 298 34.62 -9.25 -10.08
C LYS A 298 34.42 -9.15 -8.57
N GLN A 299 34.52 -7.95 -8.00
CA GLN A 299 34.27 -7.72 -6.58
C GLN A 299 32.81 -8.00 -6.19
N PHE A 300 31.84 -7.67 -7.05
CA PHE A 300 30.43 -7.97 -6.81
C PHE A 300 30.18 -9.48 -6.66
N PHE A 301 30.77 -10.31 -7.53
CA PHE A 301 30.62 -11.76 -7.42
C PHE A 301 31.36 -12.35 -6.22
N ALA A 302 32.51 -11.78 -5.84
CA ALA A 302 33.20 -12.14 -4.60
C ALA A 302 32.35 -11.79 -3.37
N ASP A 303 31.76 -10.59 -3.33
CA ASP A 303 30.86 -10.14 -2.27
C ASP A 303 29.60 -11.03 -2.21
N SER A 304 29.01 -11.38 -3.36
CA SER A 304 27.87 -12.30 -3.45
C SER A 304 28.18 -13.67 -2.85
N ARG A 305 29.34 -14.25 -3.19
CA ARG A 305 29.77 -15.54 -2.62
C ARG A 305 30.00 -15.45 -1.11
N LEU A 306 30.58 -14.36 -0.62
CA LEU A 306 30.73 -14.10 0.81
C LEU A 306 29.36 -14.10 1.52
N HIS A 307 28.37 -13.41 0.97
CA HIS A 307 27.00 -13.42 1.51
C HIS A 307 26.41 -14.83 1.54
N PHE A 308 26.55 -15.59 0.46
CA PHE A 308 26.06 -16.97 0.38
C PHE A 308 26.65 -17.88 1.48
N GLU A 309 27.97 -17.82 1.68
CA GLU A 309 28.68 -18.62 2.67
C GLU A 309 28.31 -18.18 4.10
N SER A 310 28.16 -16.87 4.31
CA SER A 310 27.78 -16.29 5.60
C SER A 310 26.37 -16.68 6.02
N ILE A 311 25.41 -16.61 5.09
CA ILE A 311 24.04 -17.08 5.28
C ILE A 311 24.03 -18.57 5.60
N GLY A 312 24.77 -19.37 4.83
CA GLY A 312 24.90 -20.80 5.05
C GLY A 312 25.41 -21.14 6.45
N LYS A 313 26.42 -20.42 6.92
CA LYS A 313 26.96 -20.59 8.28
C LYS A 313 25.90 -20.25 9.35
N THR A 314 25.22 -19.11 9.22
CA THR A 314 24.22 -18.70 10.20
C THR A 314 23.03 -19.67 10.26
N VAL A 315 22.52 -20.12 9.11
CA VAL A 315 21.39 -21.06 9.04
C VAL A 315 21.75 -22.46 9.54
N THR A 316 22.97 -22.95 9.27
CA THR A 316 23.36 -24.32 9.65
C THR A 316 23.92 -24.41 11.08
N GLU A 317 24.62 -23.39 11.54
CA GLU A 317 25.28 -23.36 12.85
C GLU A 317 24.51 -22.48 13.84
N THR A 318 24.39 -21.17 13.59
CA THR A 318 23.89 -20.19 14.56
C THR A 318 22.44 -20.43 14.97
N PHE A 319 21.57 -20.79 14.02
CA PHE A 319 20.15 -21.07 14.30
C PHE A 319 19.97 -22.14 15.39
N ARG A 320 20.86 -23.14 15.42
CA ARG A 320 20.81 -24.26 16.37
C ARG A 320 21.53 -23.99 17.69
N MET A 321 22.22 -22.85 17.82
CA MET A 321 22.93 -22.52 19.05
C MET A 321 21.94 -22.20 20.18
N PRO A 322 22.27 -22.56 21.44
CA PRO A 322 21.46 -22.21 22.60
C PRO A 322 21.18 -20.71 22.66
N GLY A 323 19.92 -20.35 22.91
CA GLY A 323 19.45 -18.95 22.94
C GLY A 323 18.77 -18.49 21.65
N TYR A 324 19.20 -18.97 20.48
CA TYR A 324 18.53 -18.70 19.20
C TYR A 324 17.38 -19.68 18.97
N GLU A 325 17.68 -20.99 18.90
CA GLU A 325 16.71 -22.09 18.78
C GLU A 325 15.74 -21.91 17.59
N LEU A 326 16.26 -21.40 16.48
CA LEU A 326 15.51 -21.17 15.25
C LEU A 326 15.44 -22.45 14.42
N ASP A 327 14.22 -22.89 14.12
CA ASP A 327 13.98 -24.04 13.25
C ASP A 327 13.63 -23.59 11.83
N LYS A 328 14.55 -23.85 10.88
CA LYS A 328 14.34 -23.54 9.46
C LYS A 328 13.20 -24.33 8.82
N THR A 329 12.75 -25.44 9.42
CA THR A 329 11.61 -26.23 8.89
C THR A 329 10.26 -25.64 9.29
N ASP A 330 10.23 -24.78 10.31
CA ASP A 330 9.04 -24.06 10.77
C ASP A 330 9.03 -22.58 10.33
N ALA A 331 9.81 -22.28 9.28
CA ALA A 331 9.97 -20.94 8.74
C ALA A 331 8.75 -20.51 7.90
N VAL A 332 8.38 -19.25 8.07
CA VAL A 332 7.49 -18.47 7.20
C VAL A 332 8.36 -17.43 6.50
N ILE A 333 8.34 -17.44 5.17
CA ILE A 333 9.16 -16.54 4.33
C ILE A 333 8.30 -15.39 3.84
N GLU A 334 8.83 -14.17 3.94
CA GLU A 334 8.17 -12.96 3.49
C GLU A 334 6.74 -12.69 4.06
N PRO A 335 6.43 -12.99 5.35
CA PRO A 335 5.10 -12.69 5.88
C PRO A 335 4.86 -11.18 5.93
N SER A 336 3.66 -10.78 5.50
CA SER A 336 3.23 -9.38 5.52
C SER A 336 2.21 -9.12 6.63
N TYR A 337 2.25 -7.91 7.17
CA TYR A 337 1.36 -7.47 8.24
C TYR A 337 0.80 -6.08 7.94
N ILE A 338 -0.49 -5.92 8.21
CA ILE A 338 -1.19 -4.63 8.18
C ILE A 338 -1.57 -4.31 9.63
N CYS A 339 -1.16 -3.15 10.14
CA CYS A 339 -1.39 -2.74 11.51
C CYS A 339 -2.06 -1.37 11.54
N GLU A 340 -3.39 -1.35 11.44
CA GLU A 340 -4.22 -0.15 11.60
C GLU A 340 -3.96 0.53 12.96
N ALA A 341 -3.75 -0.25 14.03
CA ALA A 341 -3.49 0.30 15.36
C ALA A 341 -2.33 1.31 15.39
N LEU A 342 -1.26 1.05 14.61
CA LEU A 342 -0.09 1.92 14.47
C LEU A 342 -0.07 2.76 13.18
N GLY A 343 -1.02 2.52 12.26
CA GLY A 343 -1.01 3.07 10.92
C GLY A 343 0.23 2.68 10.11
N LEU A 344 0.64 1.41 10.22
CA LEU A 344 1.84 0.86 9.59
C LEU A 344 1.53 -0.43 8.83
N GLN A 345 2.32 -0.71 7.80
CA GLN A 345 2.39 -2.01 7.15
C GLN A 345 3.84 -2.40 6.89
N GLY A 346 4.09 -3.68 6.69
CA GLY A 346 5.43 -4.13 6.32
C GLY A 346 5.52 -5.62 6.06
N ARG A 347 6.70 -6.04 5.62
CA ARG A 347 7.03 -7.41 5.23
C ARG A 347 8.36 -7.80 5.89
N LEU A 348 8.33 -8.85 6.69
CA LEU A 348 9.53 -9.42 7.31
C LEU A 348 10.23 -10.38 6.35
N ASP A 349 11.56 -10.51 6.42
CA ASP A 349 12.26 -11.50 5.59
C ASP A 349 12.00 -12.94 6.08
N TYR A 350 12.03 -13.17 7.40
CA TYR A 350 11.87 -14.48 8.01
C TYR A 350 11.12 -14.42 9.35
N MET A 351 10.27 -15.40 9.60
CA MET A 351 9.53 -15.57 10.85
C MET A 351 9.39 -17.06 11.18
N GLN A 352 9.41 -17.44 12.46
CA GLN A 352 8.94 -18.76 12.90
C GLN A 352 7.41 -18.77 12.98
N ARG A 353 6.75 -19.88 12.66
CA ARG A 353 5.28 -19.95 12.58
C ARG A 353 4.57 -19.61 13.90
N ASP A 354 5.22 -19.83 15.05
CA ASP A 354 4.74 -19.43 16.37
C ASP A 354 4.77 -17.91 16.63
N MET A 355 5.36 -17.14 15.71
CA MET A 355 5.58 -15.69 15.74
C MET A 355 6.49 -15.20 16.88
N LEU A 356 7.15 -16.11 17.59
CA LEU A 356 8.02 -15.77 18.72
C LEU A 356 9.39 -15.31 18.27
N SER A 357 9.86 -15.74 17.10
CA SER A 357 11.18 -15.32 16.60
C SER A 357 11.14 -14.89 15.14
N PHE A 358 11.74 -13.73 14.85
CA PHE A 358 11.85 -13.23 13.47
C PHE A 358 13.20 -12.62 13.17
N ILE A 359 13.53 -12.55 11.88
CA ILE A 359 14.78 -12.00 11.38
C ILE A 359 14.47 -10.94 10.32
N GLU A 360 15.12 -9.78 10.47
CA GLU A 360 15.23 -8.76 9.43
C GLU A 360 16.66 -8.75 8.90
N MET A 361 16.83 -8.91 7.58
CA MET A 361 18.13 -9.02 6.94
C MET A 361 18.67 -7.68 6.47
N LYS A 362 20.00 -7.54 6.52
CA LYS A 362 20.75 -6.41 6.00
C LYS A 362 22.03 -6.88 5.29
N SER A 363 22.14 -6.59 3.99
CA SER A 363 23.33 -6.89 3.19
C SER A 363 24.43 -5.83 3.31
N GLY A 364 24.06 -4.60 3.64
CA GLY A 364 25.00 -3.49 3.79
C GLY A 364 25.89 -3.59 5.04
N ARG A 365 26.82 -2.63 5.17
CA ARG A 365 27.63 -2.50 6.37
C ARG A 365 26.79 -2.11 7.58
N ALA A 366 27.15 -2.67 8.73
CA ALA A 366 26.69 -2.25 10.04
C ALA A 366 27.48 -1.00 10.49
N ASP A 367 27.21 -0.50 11.69
CA ASP A 367 28.02 0.54 12.30
C ASP A 367 29.27 -0.12 12.93
N GLU A 368 30.42 0.12 12.30
CA GLU A 368 31.74 -0.36 12.75
C GLU A 368 32.50 0.70 13.57
N TYR A 369 31.95 1.91 13.69
CA TYR A 369 32.67 3.09 14.20
C TYR A 369 32.14 3.59 15.53
N ALA A 370 30.88 3.30 15.88
CA ALA A 370 30.29 3.73 17.15
C ALA A 370 31.06 3.20 18.38
N ILE A 371 31.52 1.95 18.32
CA ILE A 371 32.30 1.31 19.40
C ILE A 371 33.46 0.57 18.75
N GLN A 372 34.69 0.98 19.07
CA GLN A 372 35.89 0.35 18.51
C GLN A 372 35.93 -1.15 18.80
N GLY A 373 36.05 -1.96 17.75
CA GLY A 373 36.10 -3.42 17.86
C GLY A 373 34.74 -4.10 18.03
N LYS A 374 33.62 -3.37 17.93
CA LYS A 374 32.27 -3.93 18.02
C LYS A 374 31.42 -3.50 16.83
N ILE A 375 30.69 -4.46 16.27
CA ILE A 375 29.73 -4.23 15.20
C ILE A 375 28.37 -3.95 15.83
N GLU A 376 27.85 -2.74 15.64
CA GLU A 376 26.54 -2.32 16.13
C GLU A 376 25.55 -2.12 14.99
N PRO A 377 24.25 -2.39 15.20
CA PRO A 377 23.27 -2.10 14.18
C PRO A 377 23.05 -0.59 14.00
N LYS A 378 22.87 -0.17 12.75
CA LYS A 378 22.52 1.22 12.39
C LYS A 378 21.16 1.60 12.97
N GLU A 379 20.97 2.90 13.26
CA GLU A 379 19.75 3.42 13.89
C GLU A 379 18.49 3.08 13.08
N ASN A 380 18.48 3.33 11.77
CA ASN A 380 17.38 2.97 10.87
C ASN A 380 17.03 1.47 10.91
N HIS A 381 18.04 0.58 10.88
CA HIS A 381 17.81 -0.87 10.94
C HIS A 381 17.18 -1.29 12.28
N ARG A 382 17.63 -0.67 13.38
CA ARG A 382 17.05 -0.90 14.72
C ARG A 382 15.60 -0.43 14.78
N VAL A 383 15.30 0.75 14.25
CA VAL A 383 13.93 1.30 14.20
C VAL A 383 13.03 0.35 13.42
N GLN A 384 13.44 -0.07 12.23
CA GLN A 384 12.66 -0.97 11.39
C GLN A 384 12.25 -2.24 12.13
N MET A 385 13.21 -2.86 12.81
CA MET A 385 12.98 -4.09 13.54
C MET A 385 12.13 -3.88 14.81
N LEU A 386 12.29 -2.77 15.54
CA LEU A 386 11.41 -2.43 16.67
C LEU A 386 9.96 -2.16 16.22
N LEU A 387 9.78 -1.55 15.05
CA LEU A 387 8.45 -1.33 14.48
C LEU A 387 7.77 -2.66 14.14
N TYR A 388 8.51 -3.66 13.63
CA TYR A 388 7.96 -5.00 13.45
C TYR A 388 7.56 -5.66 14.78
N GLN A 389 8.37 -5.54 15.84
CA GLN A 389 7.96 -6.02 17.17
C GLN A 389 6.65 -5.35 17.64
N ALA A 390 6.53 -4.04 17.44
CA ALA A 390 5.32 -3.31 17.79
C ALA A 390 4.11 -3.75 16.96
N VAL A 391 4.27 -4.02 15.66
CA VAL A 391 3.21 -4.57 14.81
C VAL A 391 2.75 -5.93 15.30
N LEU A 392 3.66 -6.84 15.66
CA LEU A 392 3.28 -8.15 16.21
C LEU A 392 2.52 -7.99 17.55
N GLU A 393 2.90 -7.03 18.38
CA GLU A 393 2.18 -6.74 19.62
C GLU A 393 0.77 -6.22 19.36
N TYR A 394 0.59 -5.23 18.49
CA TYR A 394 -0.72 -4.61 18.32
C TYR A 394 -1.64 -5.33 17.33
N ALA A 395 -1.12 -6.00 16.30
CA ALA A 395 -1.91 -6.76 15.32
C ALA A 395 -2.14 -8.21 15.78
N MET A 396 -1.09 -8.90 16.26
CA MET A 396 -1.15 -10.33 16.56
C MET A 396 -1.30 -10.65 18.06
N GLY A 397 -1.21 -9.65 18.94
CA GLY A 397 -1.29 -9.87 20.39
C GLY A 397 -0.06 -10.51 21.02
N MET A 398 1.07 -10.50 20.32
CA MET A 398 2.32 -11.08 20.78
C MET A 398 3.03 -10.14 21.76
N ASN A 399 3.27 -10.58 22.98
CA ASN A 399 3.98 -9.79 23.96
C ASN A 399 5.44 -9.58 23.50
N HIS A 400 5.84 -8.32 23.30
CA HIS A 400 7.19 -7.98 22.84
C HIS A 400 8.32 -8.41 23.79
N ARG A 401 7.99 -8.74 25.04
CA ARG A 401 8.95 -9.26 26.03
C ARG A 401 9.27 -10.74 25.83
N GLU A 402 8.37 -11.46 25.16
CA GLU A 402 8.50 -12.88 24.84
C GLU A 402 9.10 -13.06 23.45
N GLY A 403 8.81 -12.14 22.53
CA GLY A 403 9.33 -12.17 21.16
C GLY A 403 10.84 -11.88 21.05
N LYS A 404 11.55 -12.70 20.28
CA LYS A 404 12.97 -12.57 19.94
C LYS A 404 13.12 -11.97 18.53
N ALA A 405 13.59 -10.73 18.45
CA ALA A 405 13.84 -10.05 17.19
C ALA A 405 15.34 -10.01 16.87
N TYR A 406 15.69 -10.39 15.65
CA TYR A 406 17.07 -10.45 15.19
C TYR A 406 17.32 -9.57 13.96
N LEU A 407 18.45 -8.88 13.96
CA LEU A 407 18.99 -8.23 12.77
C LEU A 407 20.12 -9.09 12.21
N PHE A 408 19.95 -9.60 10.99
CA PHE A 408 20.95 -10.44 10.34
C PHE A 408 21.79 -9.64 9.35
N TYR A 409 23.05 -9.38 9.72
CA TYR A 409 24.02 -8.79 8.82
C TYR A 409 24.81 -9.86 8.07
N THR A 410 24.41 -10.11 6.83
CA THR A 410 24.96 -11.20 6.01
C THR A 410 26.40 -10.96 5.56
N ARG A 411 26.93 -9.74 5.72
CA ARG A 411 28.34 -9.42 5.48
C ARG A 411 29.28 -9.92 6.59
N TYR A 412 28.80 -10.06 7.84
CA TYR A 412 29.62 -10.35 9.03
C TYR A 412 29.25 -11.67 9.74
N PRO A 413 28.67 -12.61 9.01
CA PRO A 413 27.74 -13.65 9.51
C PRO A 413 27.16 -13.40 10.91
N LEU A 414 26.59 -12.22 11.14
CA LEU A 414 26.20 -11.75 12.47
C LEU A 414 24.67 -11.68 12.62
N LEU A 415 24.12 -12.56 13.45
CA LEU A 415 22.72 -12.52 13.88
C LEU A 415 22.64 -11.76 15.21
N TYR A 416 22.29 -10.47 15.15
CA TYR A 416 22.28 -9.60 16.32
C TYR A 416 20.92 -9.63 17.03
N PRO A 417 20.83 -10.06 18.31
CA PRO A 417 19.60 -9.97 19.08
C PRO A 417 19.37 -8.52 19.49
N ALA A 418 18.24 -7.95 19.09
CA ALA A 418 18.00 -6.56 19.39
C ALA A 418 17.33 -6.36 20.74
N ARG A 419 17.61 -5.20 21.33
CA ARG A 419 16.99 -4.77 22.59
C ARG A 419 15.77 -3.94 22.30
N SER A 420 14.65 -4.32 22.92
CA SER A 420 13.39 -3.59 22.90
C SER A 420 13.58 -2.15 23.42
N SER A 421 13.04 -1.16 22.70
CA SER A 421 13.05 0.25 23.13
C SER A 421 11.77 0.96 22.70
N TRP A 422 10.77 0.97 23.58
CA TRP A 422 9.47 1.58 23.27
C TRP A 422 9.53 3.10 23.11
N ALA A 423 10.48 3.78 23.76
CA ALA A 423 10.73 5.20 23.51
C ALA A 423 11.18 5.47 22.06
N MET A 424 11.91 4.54 21.44
CA MET A 424 12.28 4.66 20.02
C MET A 424 11.09 4.37 19.10
N VAL A 425 10.23 3.41 19.46
CA VAL A 425 8.95 3.16 18.77
C VAL A 425 8.06 4.41 18.82
N LYS A 426 7.89 5.03 20.00
CA LYS A 426 7.10 6.28 20.16
C LYS A 426 7.63 7.40 19.28
N ARG A 427 8.94 7.60 19.23
CA ARG A 427 9.58 8.59 18.33
C ARG A 427 9.31 8.29 16.85
N ALA A 428 9.35 7.03 16.44
CA ALA A 428 9.03 6.63 15.07
C ALA A 428 7.54 6.84 14.74
N ILE A 429 6.61 6.55 15.65
CA ILE A 429 5.19 6.85 15.45
C ILE A 429 4.92 8.37 15.44
N ASN A 430 5.59 9.17 16.28
CA ASN A 430 5.48 10.62 16.20
C ASN A 430 5.99 11.15 14.85
N LEU A 431 7.09 10.62 14.32
CA LEU A 431 7.56 10.96 12.98
C LEU A 431 6.53 10.56 11.90
N ARG A 432 5.94 9.37 12.01
CA ARG A 432 4.86 8.93 11.13
C ARG A 432 3.68 9.91 11.16
N ASN A 433 3.24 10.34 12.34
CA ASN A 433 2.15 11.31 12.47
C ASN A 433 2.49 12.64 11.79
N ARG A 434 3.74 13.12 11.91
CA ARG A 434 4.20 14.34 11.23
C ARG A 434 4.18 14.19 9.71
N ILE A 435 4.58 13.03 9.17
CA ILE A 435 4.48 12.73 7.74
C ILE A 435 3.03 12.77 7.28
N VAL A 436 2.12 12.11 8.00
CA VAL A 436 0.69 12.08 7.65
C VAL A 436 0.06 13.46 7.74
N ALA A 437 0.44 14.27 8.74
CA ALA A 437 -0.01 15.66 8.86
C ALA A 437 0.49 16.53 7.68
N ASP A 438 1.72 16.31 7.20
CA ASP A 438 2.24 17.02 6.02
C ASP A 438 1.46 16.66 4.75
N GLU A 439 1.19 15.36 4.52
CA GLU A 439 0.41 14.90 3.35
C GLU A 439 -1.04 15.36 3.41
N TYR A 440 -1.67 15.28 4.59
CA TYR A 440 -3.01 15.85 4.82
C TYR A 440 -3.02 17.36 4.56
N GLY A 441 -2.02 18.10 5.04
CA GLY A 441 -1.94 19.54 4.81
C GLY A 441 -1.89 19.91 3.32
N VAL A 442 -1.15 19.15 2.49
CA VAL A 442 -1.14 19.36 1.03
C VAL A 442 -2.54 19.14 0.44
N GLN A 443 -3.19 18.04 0.83
CA GLN A 443 -4.54 17.70 0.38
C GLN A 443 -5.59 18.75 0.82
N GLN A 444 -5.55 19.18 2.08
CA GLN A 444 -6.52 20.10 2.68
C GLN A 444 -6.45 21.48 2.04
N HIS A 445 -5.23 22.02 1.90
CA HIS A 445 -5.04 23.36 1.34
C HIS A 445 -5.25 23.38 -0.18
N ASN A 446 -4.93 22.28 -0.86
CA ASN A 446 -5.11 22.11 -2.30
C ASN A 446 -4.61 23.33 -3.12
N SER A 447 -3.44 23.87 -2.74
CA SER A 447 -2.89 25.13 -3.27
C SER A 447 -1.45 24.94 -3.74
N ILE A 448 -1.12 25.62 -4.84
CA ILE A 448 0.24 25.67 -5.41
C ILE A 448 1.21 26.32 -4.41
N GLU A 449 0.81 27.42 -3.79
CA GLU A 449 1.63 28.19 -2.84
C GLU A 449 1.95 27.36 -1.59
N TYR A 450 0.95 26.67 -1.05
CA TYR A 450 1.15 25.77 0.09
C TYR A 450 2.11 24.63 -0.27
N THR A 451 1.89 24.00 -1.43
CA THR A 451 2.73 22.91 -1.94
C THR A 451 4.18 23.36 -2.15
N ALA A 452 4.38 24.53 -2.77
CA ALA A 452 5.69 25.11 -3.00
C ALA A 452 6.43 25.38 -1.67
N ARG A 453 5.73 25.95 -0.67
CA ARG A 453 6.28 26.16 0.66
C ARG A 453 6.69 24.84 1.30
N LYS A 454 5.84 23.81 1.25
CA LYS A 454 6.15 22.50 1.83
C LYS A 454 7.34 21.82 1.16
N LEU A 455 7.42 21.83 -0.16
CA LEU A 455 8.56 21.26 -0.87
C LEU A 455 9.85 22.06 -0.66
N SER A 456 9.76 23.35 -0.34
CA SER A 456 10.93 24.16 0.03
C SER A 456 11.58 23.75 1.34
N GLU A 457 10.85 23.05 2.23
CA GLU A 457 11.38 22.49 3.49
C GLU A 457 12.34 21.31 3.24
N ILE A 458 12.41 20.79 2.00
CA ILE A 458 13.36 19.75 1.60
C ILE A 458 14.72 20.38 1.26
N ASN A 459 15.47 20.73 2.30
CA ASN A 459 16.81 21.33 2.19
C ASN A 459 17.72 20.89 3.34
N SER A 460 19.04 21.05 3.16
CA SER A 460 20.06 20.60 4.11
C SER A 460 20.01 21.34 5.45
N GLU A 461 19.57 22.60 5.48
CA GLU A 461 19.41 23.37 6.73
C GLU A 461 18.29 22.81 7.61
N THR A 462 17.17 22.43 7.00
CA THR A 462 15.98 21.95 7.70
C THR A 462 16.18 20.54 8.23
N VAL A 463 16.75 19.64 7.41
CA VAL A 463 16.88 18.22 7.78
C VAL A 463 18.04 17.94 8.74
N ASN A 464 19.05 18.82 8.80
CA ASN A 464 20.23 18.65 9.65
C ASN A 464 19.99 19.06 11.11
N GLU A 465 19.04 18.38 11.76
CA GLU A 465 18.64 18.62 13.15
C GLU A 465 19.83 18.49 14.13
N ARG A 466 20.80 17.63 13.81
CA ARG A 466 22.02 17.41 14.61
C ARG A 466 23.15 18.38 14.28
N LYS A 467 22.95 19.32 13.35
CA LYS A 467 23.90 20.38 12.97
C LYS A 467 25.28 19.85 12.61
N LEU A 468 25.33 18.74 11.87
CA LEU A 468 26.56 18.12 11.39
C LEU A 468 27.31 19.08 10.46
N LYS A 469 28.64 19.10 10.58
CA LYS A 469 29.55 19.90 9.74
C LYS A 469 30.75 19.09 9.23
N ASN A 470 30.75 17.77 9.44
CA ASN A 470 31.86 16.90 9.09
C ASN A 470 31.95 16.67 7.57
N THR A 471 33.06 16.07 7.12
CA THR A 471 33.29 15.77 5.70
C THR A 471 32.20 14.88 5.11
N LEU A 472 31.71 13.90 5.87
CA LEU A 472 30.62 13.03 5.44
C LEU A 472 29.38 13.85 5.06
N TRP A 473 28.98 14.77 5.94
CA TRP A 473 27.85 15.66 5.71
C TRP A 473 28.08 16.60 4.53
N ALA A 474 29.19 17.34 4.53
CA ALA A 474 29.45 18.39 3.55
C ALA A 474 29.67 17.83 2.13
N ARG A 475 30.27 16.65 1.99
CA ARG A 475 30.65 16.08 0.69
C ARG A 475 29.67 15.04 0.15
N TYR A 476 28.94 14.33 1.00
CA TYR A 476 28.13 13.17 0.57
C TYR A 476 26.66 13.28 0.92
N LEU A 477 26.29 13.75 2.13
CA LEU A 477 24.89 13.74 2.57
C LEU A 477 24.10 14.99 2.16
N SER A 478 24.66 16.19 2.32
CA SER A 478 23.97 17.43 1.97
C SER A 478 23.80 17.70 0.47
N PRO A 479 24.76 17.38 -0.42
CA PRO A 479 24.63 17.76 -1.84
C PRO A 479 23.43 17.14 -2.57
N PRO A 480 23.09 15.85 -2.38
CA PRO A 480 21.88 15.27 -2.99
C PRO A 480 20.57 15.91 -2.49
N ILE A 481 20.53 16.34 -1.23
CA ILE A 481 19.36 16.99 -0.62
C ILE A 481 19.16 18.36 -1.27
N ASP A 482 20.19 19.21 -1.27
CA ASP A 482 20.11 20.55 -1.86
C ASP A 482 20.00 20.50 -3.39
N GLY A 483 20.48 19.43 -4.01
CA GLY A 483 20.32 19.18 -5.44
C GLY A 483 18.85 19.11 -5.86
N PHE A 484 17.97 18.58 -5.02
CA PHE A 484 16.53 18.57 -5.28
C PHE A 484 15.96 20.00 -5.32
N ALA A 485 16.19 20.80 -4.27
CA ALA A 485 15.69 22.16 -4.19
C ALA A 485 16.21 23.04 -5.35
N LYS A 486 17.48 22.91 -5.71
CA LYS A 486 18.09 23.63 -6.85
C LYS A 486 17.39 23.31 -8.16
N LYS A 487 17.07 22.04 -8.41
CA LYS A 487 16.38 21.63 -9.64
C LYS A 487 15.00 22.28 -9.77
N LEU A 488 14.25 22.42 -8.68
CA LEU A 488 12.96 23.10 -8.68
C LEU A 488 13.08 24.62 -8.88
N GLN A 489 14.12 25.23 -8.31
CA GLN A 489 14.36 26.68 -8.43
C GLN A 489 14.73 27.11 -9.86
N VAL A 490 15.32 26.22 -10.66
CA VAL A 490 15.71 26.51 -12.05
C VAL A 490 14.51 26.48 -13.00
N LEU A 491 13.40 25.85 -12.62
CA LEU A 491 12.19 25.80 -13.43
C LEU A 491 11.59 27.20 -13.61
N THR A 492 11.05 27.45 -14.80
CA THR A 492 10.26 28.64 -15.10
C THR A 492 8.95 28.65 -14.30
N PRO A 493 8.27 29.81 -14.13
CA PRO A 493 7.02 29.88 -13.38
C PRO A 493 5.93 28.92 -13.86
N ILE A 494 5.82 28.69 -15.17
CA ILE A 494 4.82 27.76 -15.73
C ILE A 494 5.17 26.29 -15.42
N GLU A 495 6.46 25.94 -15.47
CA GLU A 495 6.93 24.59 -15.12
C GLU A 495 6.78 24.31 -13.63
N GLN A 496 7.03 25.31 -12.77
CA GLN A 496 6.76 25.22 -11.33
C GLN A 496 5.27 25.04 -11.06
N ALA A 497 4.41 25.84 -11.69
CA ALA A 497 2.96 25.72 -11.55
C ALA A 497 2.47 24.33 -11.97
N TYR A 498 2.95 23.79 -13.10
CA TYR A 498 2.64 22.43 -13.53
C TYR A 498 3.10 21.38 -12.52
N TYR A 499 4.35 21.47 -12.06
CA TYR A 499 4.93 20.52 -11.09
C TYR A 499 4.13 20.50 -9.78
N TYR A 500 3.89 21.67 -9.18
CA TYR A 500 3.18 21.77 -7.90
C TYR A 500 1.72 21.35 -8.02
N SER A 501 1.06 21.67 -9.14
CA SER A 501 -0.31 21.23 -9.39
C SER A 501 -0.42 19.71 -9.47
N LEU A 502 0.49 19.05 -10.20
CA LEU A 502 0.50 17.59 -10.28
C LEU A 502 0.93 16.92 -8.98
N TYR A 503 1.92 17.47 -8.26
CA TYR A 503 2.30 16.95 -6.96
C TYR A 503 1.11 16.95 -5.98
N ASN A 504 0.38 18.07 -5.93
CA ASN A 504 -0.80 18.21 -5.11
C ASN A 504 -1.90 17.22 -5.53
N PHE A 505 -2.18 17.12 -6.83
CA PHE A 505 -3.13 16.13 -7.37
C PHE A 505 -2.77 14.69 -6.97
N ILE A 506 -1.52 14.26 -7.23
CA ILE A 506 -1.09 12.90 -6.91
C ILE A 506 -1.14 12.64 -5.39
N THR A 507 -0.77 13.63 -4.57
CA THR A 507 -0.81 13.50 -3.09
C THR A 507 -2.25 13.37 -2.60
N LYS A 508 -3.19 14.17 -3.14
CA LYS A 508 -4.62 14.06 -2.84
C LYS A 508 -5.17 12.70 -3.25
N GLU A 509 -4.87 12.24 -4.48
CA GLU A 509 -5.32 10.93 -4.97
C GLU A 509 -4.74 9.78 -4.13
N GLN A 510 -3.47 9.86 -3.73
CA GLN A 510 -2.87 8.84 -2.86
C GLN A 510 -3.53 8.80 -1.48
N TYR A 511 -3.76 9.97 -0.87
CA TYR A 511 -4.43 10.07 0.42
C TYR A 511 -5.82 9.47 0.37
N THR A 512 -6.55 9.83 -0.67
CA THR A 512 -7.89 9.33 -0.96
C THR A 512 -7.89 7.81 -1.21
N ALA A 513 -6.93 7.30 -1.98
CA ALA A 513 -6.83 5.87 -2.26
C ALA A 513 -6.45 5.04 -1.03
N LYS A 514 -5.76 5.61 -0.04
CA LYS A 514 -5.40 4.92 1.20
C LYS A 514 -6.51 4.94 2.23
N SER A 515 -7.03 6.13 2.53
CA SER A 515 -7.99 6.36 3.61
C SER A 515 -9.45 6.27 3.15
N GLY A 516 -9.70 6.24 1.84
CA GLY A 516 -11.02 6.23 1.20
C GLY A 516 -11.54 7.61 0.81
N ASP A 517 -12.27 7.70 -0.32
CA ASP A 517 -13.20 8.79 -0.62
C ASP A 517 -14.64 8.28 -0.62
N THR A 518 -15.58 9.20 -0.43
CA THR A 518 -16.99 8.95 -0.71
C THR A 518 -17.60 9.87 -1.76
N ASP A 519 -16.82 10.72 -2.43
CA ASP A 519 -17.32 11.51 -3.57
C ASP A 519 -17.58 10.68 -4.84
N TYR A 520 -17.06 9.45 -4.94
CA TYR A 520 -17.31 8.55 -6.06
C TYR A 520 -18.46 7.58 -5.80
N GLU A 521 -19.54 7.67 -6.60
CA GLU A 521 -20.66 6.69 -6.61
C GLU A 521 -20.28 5.31 -7.19
N GLY A 522 -19.01 5.08 -7.53
CA GLY A 522 -18.54 3.82 -8.14
C GLY A 522 -17.24 3.31 -7.53
N GLY A 523 -17.33 2.40 -6.57
CA GLY A 523 -16.38 1.31 -6.35
C GLY A 523 -14.93 1.63 -5.94
N GLY A 524 -14.59 2.87 -5.60
CA GLY A 524 -13.25 3.22 -5.10
C GLY A 524 -13.14 3.16 -3.59
N MET A 525 -13.50 2.04 -2.96
CA MET A 525 -13.28 1.83 -1.53
C MET A 525 -11.76 1.76 -1.28
N GLY A 526 -11.14 2.88 -0.89
CA GLY A 526 -9.68 2.97 -0.65
C GLY A 526 -9.17 1.90 0.32
N THR A 527 -7.86 1.67 0.42
CA THR A 527 -7.23 0.54 1.15
C THR A 527 -7.82 0.24 2.53
N ALA A 528 -8.22 1.27 3.27
CA ALA A 528 -8.84 1.14 4.58
C ALA A 528 -10.17 0.35 4.60
N SER A 529 -10.84 0.20 3.46
CA SER A 529 -12.02 -0.65 3.28
C SER A 529 -11.78 -2.10 3.69
N LEU A 530 -10.54 -2.58 3.59
CA LEU A 530 -10.13 -3.91 4.05
C LEU A 530 -10.46 -4.14 5.54
N TRP A 531 -10.59 -3.11 6.36
CA TRP A 531 -11.01 -3.24 7.78
C TRP A 531 -12.16 -2.34 8.20
N LEU A 532 -12.51 -1.32 7.41
CA LEU A 532 -13.64 -0.43 7.70
C LEU A 532 -14.96 -0.94 7.12
N SER A 533 -14.94 -1.60 5.95
CA SER A 533 -16.14 -2.16 5.34
C SER A 533 -16.56 -3.43 6.04
N SER A 534 -17.87 -3.59 6.25
CA SER A 534 -18.42 -4.81 6.81
C SER A 534 -18.32 -5.97 5.83
N LEU A 535 -18.37 -7.21 6.36
CA LEU A 535 -18.37 -8.40 5.51
C LEU A 535 -19.50 -8.37 4.47
N ALA A 536 -20.71 -7.99 4.89
CA ALA A 536 -21.87 -7.94 4.01
C ALA A 536 -21.68 -6.96 2.84
N GLU A 537 -21.10 -5.77 3.11
CA GLU A 537 -20.80 -4.77 2.08
C GLU A 537 -19.76 -5.29 1.09
N LYS A 538 -18.68 -5.92 1.57
CA LYS A 538 -17.64 -6.50 0.70
C LYS A 538 -18.17 -7.63 -0.19
N CYS A 539 -19.02 -8.50 0.36
CA CYS A 539 -19.63 -9.59 -0.40
C CYS A 539 -20.56 -9.06 -1.50
N GLU A 540 -21.35 -8.02 -1.21
CA GLU A 540 -22.21 -7.38 -2.21
C GLU A 540 -21.42 -6.60 -3.27
N ALA A 541 -20.31 -5.99 -2.90
CA ALA A 541 -19.42 -5.33 -3.85
C ALA A 541 -18.60 -6.32 -4.70
N GLY A 542 -18.61 -7.61 -4.34
CA GLY A 542 -17.75 -8.62 -4.95
C GLY A 542 -16.26 -8.40 -4.66
N GLU A 543 -15.92 -7.70 -3.59
CA GLU A 543 -14.56 -7.28 -3.22
C GLU A 543 -13.84 -8.28 -2.31
N ILE A 544 -14.54 -9.30 -1.81
CA ILE A 544 -13.98 -10.40 -1.02
C ILE A 544 -14.49 -11.75 -1.53
N LEU A 545 -13.60 -12.73 -1.60
CA LEU A 545 -13.94 -14.15 -1.67
C LEU A 545 -13.63 -14.77 -0.31
N CYS A 546 -14.63 -15.28 0.40
CA CYS A 546 -14.47 -15.89 1.72
C CYS A 546 -14.92 -17.36 1.73
N ASP A 547 -14.71 -18.04 2.87
CA ASP A 547 -15.08 -19.44 3.11
C ASP A 547 -14.42 -20.41 2.11
N LEU A 548 -13.20 -20.06 1.71
CA LEU A 548 -12.39 -20.81 0.76
C LEU A 548 -11.57 -21.88 1.50
N GLY A 549 -11.72 -23.14 1.12
CA GLY A 549 -10.86 -24.23 1.56
C GLY A 549 -9.73 -24.47 0.55
N ILE A 550 -8.54 -24.85 1.02
CA ILE A 550 -7.43 -25.21 0.13
C ILE A 550 -7.67 -26.63 -0.40
N THR A 551 -7.81 -26.77 -1.71
CA THR A 551 -7.96 -28.08 -2.38
C THR A 551 -6.62 -28.60 -2.92
N GLU A 552 -5.70 -27.70 -3.25
CA GLU A 552 -4.33 -28.05 -3.66
C GLU A 552 -3.33 -27.05 -3.07
N ASN A 553 -2.33 -27.56 -2.35
CA ASN A 553 -1.25 -26.75 -1.79
C ASN A 553 0.09 -27.04 -2.51
N ARG A 554 0.50 -26.13 -3.39
CA ARG A 554 1.83 -26.13 -4.03
C ARG A 554 2.65 -24.90 -3.62
N ALA A 555 2.46 -24.42 -2.39
CA ALA A 555 3.18 -23.25 -1.90
C ALA A 555 4.71 -23.46 -1.87
N SER A 556 5.18 -24.72 -1.77
CA SER A 556 6.59 -25.08 -1.79
C SER A 556 7.18 -25.28 -3.20
N ASP A 557 6.40 -25.10 -4.27
CA ASP A 557 6.90 -25.27 -5.64
C ASP A 557 7.91 -24.16 -5.98
N GLU A 558 9.11 -24.60 -6.33
CA GLU A 558 10.28 -23.76 -6.59
C GLU A 558 10.12 -22.83 -7.80
N HIS A 559 9.35 -23.26 -8.81
CA HIS A 559 9.18 -22.50 -10.05
C HIS A 559 7.87 -21.72 -10.06
N LYS A 560 6.85 -22.24 -9.37
CA LYS A 560 5.50 -21.69 -9.42
C LYS A 560 4.72 -21.97 -8.13
N ALA A 561 5.14 -21.35 -7.04
CA ALA A 561 4.42 -21.42 -5.78
C ALA A 561 2.98 -20.91 -5.95
N HIS A 562 2.01 -21.81 -5.79
CA HIS A 562 0.60 -21.49 -5.88
C HIS A 562 -0.24 -22.36 -4.95
N VAL A 563 -1.46 -21.89 -4.69
CA VAL A 563 -2.49 -22.64 -3.99
C VAL A 563 -3.78 -22.56 -4.80
N VAL A 564 -4.53 -23.66 -4.82
CA VAL A 564 -5.88 -23.71 -5.37
C VAL A 564 -6.84 -23.74 -4.20
N LEU A 565 -7.77 -22.79 -4.21
CA LEU A 565 -8.84 -22.72 -3.22
C LEU A 565 -10.19 -22.86 -3.90
N SER A 566 -11.11 -23.51 -3.22
CA SER A 566 -12.47 -23.73 -3.67
C SER A 566 -13.44 -23.31 -2.58
N ARG A 567 -14.63 -22.85 -2.97
CA ARG A 567 -15.70 -22.62 -1.99
C ARG A 567 -16.11 -23.96 -1.38
N THR A 568 -16.27 -23.98 -0.06
CA THR A 568 -16.71 -25.20 0.64
C THR A 568 -18.22 -25.39 0.46
N ASP A 569 -18.64 -26.60 0.06
CA ASP A 569 -20.06 -26.99 -0.12
C ASP A 569 -20.90 -26.90 1.18
N SER A 570 -20.27 -26.61 2.32
CA SER A 570 -20.87 -26.65 3.66
C SER A 570 -21.58 -25.37 4.09
N VAL A 571 -21.69 -24.36 3.22
CA VAL A 571 -22.43 -23.13 3.54
C VAL A 571 -23.55 -22.90 2.54
N SER A 572 -24.72 -23.48 2.84
CA SER A 572 -25.97 -23.07 2.23
C SER A 572 -26.32 -21.66 2.71
N PHE A 573 -26.00 -20.64 1.94
CA PHE A 573 -26.67 -19.35 2.09
C PHE A 573 -28.03 -19.45 1.39
N SER A 574 -29.07 -19.02 2.09
CA SER A 574 -30.45 -18.95 1.62
C SER A 574 -30.55 -18.38 0.19
N GLU A 575 -31.46 -18.93 -0.62
CA GLU A 575 -31.77 -18.53 -2.01
C GLU A 575 -32.10 -17.03 -2.21
N ASP A 576 -32.17 -16.23 -1.14
CA ASP A 576 -32.62 -14.83 -1.13
C ASP A 576 -31.51 -13.77 -1.31
N THR A 577 -30.22 -14.14 -1.38
CA THR A 577 -29.14 -13.19 -1.69
C THR A 577 -28.51 -13.52 -3.05
N PRO A 578 -28.79 -12.75 -4.11
CA PRO A 578 -28.01 -12.85 -5.35
C PRO A 578 -26.59 -12.42 -5.02
N GLU A 579 -25.66 -13.38 -4.95
CA GLU A 579 -24.25 -13.05 -4.82
C GLU A 579 -23.84 -12.17 -6.00
N ALA A 580 -23.29 -11.01 -5.70
CA ALA A 580 -22.71 -10.18 -6.72
C ALA A 580 -21.57 -10.96 -7.40
N LEU A 581 -21.45 -10.80 -8.72
CA LEU A 581 -20.35 -11.40 -9.45
C LEU A 581 -19.03 -10.88 -8.85
N PRO A 582 -18.08 -11.77 -8.53
CA PRO A 582 -16.82 -11.37 -7.92
C PRO A 582 -16.10 -10.38 -8.84
N ASN A 583 -15.64 -9.26 -8.28
CA ASN A 583 -14.87 -8.25 -8.98
C ASN A 583 -13.39 -8.61 -9.00
N PHE A 584 -13.07 -9.83 -9.47
CA PHE A 584 -11.72 -10.38 -9.51
C PHE A 584 -11.39 -10.91 -10.90
N ARG A 585 -10.14 -10.73 -11.32
CA ARG A 585 -9.62 -11.11 -12.64
C ARG A 585 -8.23 -11.71 -12.52
N ALA A 586 -7.87 -12.55 -13.48
CA ALA A 586 -6.50 -13.03 -13.61
C ALA A 586 -5.53 -11.84 -13.74
N GLY A 587 -4.47 -11.85 -12.94
CA GLY A 587 -3.48 -10.79 -12.80
C GLY A 587 -3.69 -9.86 -11.61
N ASP A 588 -4.90 -9.81 -11.03
CA ASP A 588 -5.18 -8.93 -9.90
C ASP A 588 -4.29 -9.26 -8.71
N ALA A 589 -3.74 -8.21 -8.08
CA ALA A 589 -2.94 -8.33 -6.88
C ALA A 589 -3.86 -8.52 -5.67
N ILE A 590 -3.56 -9.50 -4.83
CA ILE A 590 -4.43 -9.90 -3.73
C ILE A 590 -3.68 -10.08 -2.42
N VAL A 591 -4.44 -10.01 -1.33
CA VAL A 591 -4.08 -10.50 -0.01
C VAL A 591 -4.84 -11.79 0.28
N LEU A 592 -4.13 -12.80 0.76
CA LEU A 592 -4.67 -14.09 1.22
C LEU A 592 -4.40 -14.24 2.72
N TYR A 593 -5.43 -14.53 3.50
CA TYR A 593 -5.29 -14.71 4.95
C TYR A 593 -6.33 -15.69 5.50
N GLU A 594 -6.03 -16.31 6.64
CA GLU A 594 -6.97 -17.21 7.33
C GLU A 594 -8.15 -16.43 7.93
N ARG A 595 -9.36 -16.90 7.68
CA ARG A 595 -10.59 -16.32 8.20
C ARG A 595 -11.51 -17.40 8.75
N ASN A 596 -11.33 -17.73 10.03
CA ASN A 596 -12.10 -18.76 10.73
C ASN A 596 -13.18 -18.18 11.66
N LYS A 597 -13.13 -16.88 11.94
CA LYS A 597 -14.10 -16.15 12.78
C LYS A 597 -14.56 -14.88 12.08
N ASP A 598 -15.73 -14.37 12.45
CA ASP A 598 -16.24 -13.11 11.88
C ASP A 598 -15.43 -11.87 12.24
N THR A 599 -14.60 -11.97 13.27
CA THR A 599 -13.66 -10.92 13.67
C THR A 599 -12.34 -10.99 12.90
N ASP A 600 -12.06 -12.06 12.15
CA ASP A 600 -10.81 -12.24 11.44
C ASP A 600 -10.77 -11.35 10.19
N ASN A 601 -9.72 -10.54 10.04
CA ASN A 601 -9.49 -9.68 8.89
C ASN A 601 -7.98 -9.45 8.67
N VAL A 602 -7.64 -8.66 7.66
CA VAL A 602 -6.24 -8.38 7.29
C VAL A 602 -5.40 -7.73 8.42
N THR A 603 -6.03 -7.11 9.42
CA THR A 603 -5.35 -6.36 10.50
C THR A 603 -5.00 -7.20 11.72
N ASN A 604 -5.54 -8.42 11.84
CA ASN A 604 -5.31 -9.33 12.96
C ASN A 604 -4.86 -10.73 12.51
N LYS A 605 -4.47 -10.86 11.24
CA LYS A 605 -3.93 -12.07 10.64
C LYS A 605 -2.63 -11.78 9.93
N MET A 606 -1.83 -12.83 9.80
CA MET A 606 -0.71 -12.86 8.87
C MET A 606 -1.26 -12.89 7.44
N VAL A 607 -0.69 -12.05 6.57
CA VAL A 607 -1.17 -11.88 5.19
C VAL A 607 -0.11 -12.38 4.21
N PHE A 608 -0.55 -13.17 3.24
CA PHE A 608 0.24 -13.56 2.08
C PHE A 608 -0.17 -12.72 0.87
N LYS A 609 0.79 -12.03 0.27
CA LYS A 609 0.56 -11.27 -0.97
C LYS A 609 0.80 -12.15 -2.19
N GLY A 610 -0.01 -11.96 -3.21
CA GLY A 610 0.07 -12.75 -4.43
C GLY A 610 -0.71 -12.14 -5.58
N ASN A 611 -0.88 -12.92 -6.63
CA ASN A 611 -1.71 -12.57 -7.77
C ASN A 611 -2.66 -13.71 -8.10
N ILE A 612 -3.84 -13.37 -8.59
CA ILE A 612 -4.76 -14.37 -9.16
C ILE A 612 -4.15 -14.87 -10.46
N GLU A 613 -3.86 -16.16 -10.52
CA GLU A 613 -3.39 -16.79 -11.75
C GLU A 613 -4.57 -17.18 -12.64
N ALA A 614 -5.57 -17.81 -12.04
CA ALA A 614 -6.79 -18.24 -12.70
C ALA A 614 -7.97 -18.14 -11.73
N ILE A 615 -9.14 -17.84 -12.27
CA ILE A 615 -10.41 -17.84 -11.56
C ILE A 615 -11.43 -18.54 -12.43
N THR A 616 -12.14 -19.50 -11.86
CA THR A 616 -13.24 -20.25 -12.49
C THR A 616 -14.51 -20.04 -11.67
N GLU A 617 -15.59 -20.75 -12.01
CA GLU A 617 -16.85 -20.68 -11.25
C GLU A 617 -16.69 -21.20 -9.81
N ASN A 618 -15.85 -22.23 -9.61
CA ASN A 618 -15.73 -22.91 -8.31
C ASN A 618 -14.37 -22.68 -7.64
N ASP A 619 -13.33 -22.43 -8.43
CA ASP A 619 -11.94 -22.46 -7.98
C ASP A 619 -11.21 -21.16 -8.30
N ILE A 620 -10.34 -20.75 -7.38
CA ILE A 620 -9.35 -19.69 -7.55
C ILE A 620 -7.94 -20.25 -7.37
N THR A 621 -7.08 -20.00 -8.34
CA THR A 621 -5.65 -20.30 -8.24
C THR A 621 -4.90 -19.03 -7.91
N VAL A 622 -4.28 -19.00 -6.73
CA VAL A 622 -3.48 -17.88 -6.24
C VAL A 622 -2.01 -18.22 -6.36
N ARG A 623 -1.26 -17.41 -7.10
CA ARG A 623 0.19 -17.45 -7.13
C ARG A 623 0.75 -16.63 -5.97
N LEU A 624 1.54 -17.26 -5.12
CA LEU A 624 2.18 -16.60 -3.99
C LEU A 624 3.40 -15.80 -4.47
N ARG A 625 3.66 -14.65 -3.85
CA ARG A 625 4.86 -13.84 -4.16
C ARG A 625 6.16 -14.53 -3.74
N ALA A 626 6.13 -15.29 -2.65
CA ALA A 626 7.27 -16.05 -2.14
C ALA A 626 6.89 -17.52 -1.90
N PRO A 627 7.72 -18.48 -2.35
CA PRO A 627 7.51 -19.90 -2.06
C PRO A 627 7.64 -20.16 -0.55
N GLN A 628 6.80 -21.06 -0.03
CA GLN A 628 6.78 -21.46 1.36
C GLN A 628 7.23 -22.92 1.48
N ARG A 629 8.40 -23.16 2.07
CA ARG A 629 8.92 -24.53 2.30
C ARG A 629 7.97 -25.35 3.15
N ASN A 630 7.45 -24.73 4.20
CA ASN A 630 6.63 -25.40 5.19
C ASN A 630 5.17 -25.39 4.73
N PRO A 631 4.58 -26.54 4.34
CA PRO A 631 3.19 -26.57 3.91
C PRO A 631 2.22 -26.22 5.05
N ALA A 632 2.64 -26.36 6.32
CA ALA A 632 1.83 -26.00 7.49
C ALA A 632 1.70 -24.48 7.71
N VAL A 633 2.33 -23.66 6.87
CA VAL A 633 2.10 -22.21 6.83
C VAL A 633 0.70 -21.89 6.31
N LEU A 634 0.19 -22.71 5.38
CA LEU A 634 -1.17 -22.65 4.86
C LEU A 634 -1.89 -23.93 5.24
N LEU A 635 -2.53 -23.92 6.40
CA LEU A 635 -3.29 -25.04 6.95
C LEU A 635 -4.43 -25.46 6.01
N ALA A 636 -4.45 -26.73 5.62
CA ALA A 636 -5.45 -27.28 4.70
C ALA A 636 -6.87 -27.29 5.29
N ASP A 637 -6.99 -27.51 6.60
CA ASP A 637 -8.28 -27.59 7.31
C ASP A 637 -8.80 -26.21 7.77
N SER A 638 -8.20 -25.12 7.28
CA SER A 638 -8.55 -23.73 7.61
C SER A 638 -9.37 -23.11 6.50
N LEU A 639 -10.15 -22.08 6.83
CA LEU A 639 -10.85 -21.25 5.85
C LEU A 639 -10.07 -19.98 5.55
N TYR A 640 -10.11 -19.56 4.30
CA TYR A 640 -9.36 -18.41 3.81
C TYR A 640 -10.28 -17.35 3.19
N ALA A 641 -9.77 -16.13 3.19
CA ALA A 641 -10.31 -15.01 2.45
C ALA A 641 -9.28 -14.44 1.48
N VAL A 642 -9.77 -13.98 0.32
CA VAL A 642 -9.02 -13.28 -0.72
C VAL A 642 -9.66 -11.90 -0.92
N GLU A 643 -8.87 -10.84 -0.81
CA GLU A 643 -9.25 -9.45 -1.08
C GLU A 643 -8.20 -8.78 -1.98
N HIS A 644 -8.54 -7.64 -2.60
CA HIS A 644 -7.59 -6.88 -3.41
C HIS A 644 -6.45 -6.28 -2.57
N ASP A 645 -5.21 -6.38 -3.05
CA ASP A 645 -4.05 -5.69 -2.47
C ASP A 645 -3.92 -4.29 -3.08
N ALA A 646 -4.03 -3.25 -2.25
CA ALA A 646 -3.83 -1.88 -2.68
C ALA A 646 -2.36 -1.48 -2.55
N SER A 647 -1.63 -1.52 -3.68
CA SER A 647 -0.20 -1.21 -3.73
C SER A 647 0.08 0.27 -4.01
N ASP A 648 1.04 0.84 -3.26
CA ASP A 648 1.57 2.20 -3.48
C ASP A 648 2.43 2.34 -4.76
N ILE A 649 2.72 1.25 -5.47
CA ILE A 649 3.62 1.23 -6.64
C ILE A 649 3.15 2.21 -7.73
N THR A 650 1.84 2.31 -7.97
CA THR A 650 1.29 3.22 -8.99
C THR A 650 1.57 4.68 -8.66
N PHE A 651 1.32 5.09 -7.40
CA PHE A 651 1.61 6.46 -6.96
C PHE A 651 3.11 6.75 -6.97
N ARG A 652 3.94 5.80 -6.51
CA ARG A 652 5.40 5.91 -6.58
C ARG A 652 5.85 6.22 -8.01
N ALA A 653 5.32 5.52 -9.02
CA ALA A 653 5.65 5.78 -10.42
C ALA A 653 5.25 7.19 -10.88
N MET A 654 4.10 7.72 -10.43
CA MET A 654 3.67 9.09 -10.73
C MET A 654 4.63 10.14 -10.14
N PHE A 655 5.05 9.98 -8.87
CA PHE A 655 6.06 10.86 -8.26
C PHE A 655 7.42 10.78 -8.96
N LEU A 656 7.82 9.60 -9.45
CA LEU A 656 9.03 9.46 -10.27
C LEU A 656 8.88 10.13 -11.64
N GLY A 657 7.67 10.17 -12.20
CA GLY A 657 7.34 10.95 -13.39
C GLY A 657 7.63 12.44 -13.20
N LEU A 658 7.32 12.99 -12.01
CA LEU A 658 7.69 14.37 -11.65
C LEU A 658 9.21 14.55 -11.58
N SER A 659 9.93 13.59 -11.01
CA SER A 659 11.42 13.61 -10.97
C SER A 659 12.02 13.61 -12.38
N ALA A 660 11.45 12.81 -13.29
CA ALA A 660 11.84 12.74 -14.69
C ALA A 660 11.52 14.05 -15.44
N PHE A 661 10.37 14.67 -15.18
CA PHE A 661 10.00 15.97 -15.76
C PHE A 661 11.01 17.06 -15.40
N VAL A 662 11.34 17.17 -14.12
CA VAL A 662 12.30 18.18 -13.63
C VAL A 662 13.69 17.96 -14.21
N SER A 663 14.08 16.70 -14.42
CA SER A 663 15.39 16.34 -14.97
C SER A 663 15.45 16.33 -16.51
N ALA A 664 14.33 16.59 -17.21
CA ALA A 664 14.30 16.66 -18.67
C ALA A 664 15.05 17.90 -19.21
N ASN A 665 15.34 17.93 -20.50
CA ASN A 665 15.84 19.16 -21.15
C ASN A 665 14.71 20.17 -21.40
N GLN A 666 15.06 21.41 -21.71
CA GLN A 666 14.07 22.49 -21.93
C GLN A 666 13.12 22.17 -23.08
N GLU A 667 13.65 21.72 -24.23
CA GLU A 667 12.83 21.40 -25.42
C GLU A 667 11.73 20.37 -25.13
N ARG A 668 12.04 19.35 -24.33
CA ARG A 668 11.05 18.33 -23.95
C ARG A 668 10.01 18.87 -22.97
N ARG A 669 10.40 19.73 -22.02
CA ARG A 669 9.43 20.38 -21.13
C ARG A 669 8.53 21.33 -21.90
N ASP A 670 9.08 22.13 -22.80
CA ASP A 670 8.33 23.05 -23.65
C ASP A 670 7.33 22.29 -24.54
N LEU A 671 7.74 21.17 -25.12
CA LEU A 671 6.86 20.31 -25.90
C LEU A 671 5.71 19.73 -25.05
N LEU A 672 6.01 19.22 -23.85
CA LEU A 672 5.00 18.65 -22.94
C LEU A 672 4.01 19.69 -22.41
N LEU A 673 4.47 20.93 -22.21
CA LEU A 673 3.65 22.06 -21.74
C LEU A 673 3.01 22.86 -22.88
N GLY A 674 3.18 22.43 -24.13
CA GLY A 674 2.65 23.14 -25.31
C GLY A 674 3.26 24.52 -25.54
N GLN A 675 4.44 24.81 -24.98
CA GLN A 675 5.22 26.03 -25.25
C GLN A 675 5.97 25.95 -26.59
N ARG A 676 6.22 24.74 -27.10
CA ARG A 676 6.75 24.46 -28.45
C ARG A 676 5.79 23.52 -29.21
N PRO A 677 5.43 23.80 -30.47
CA PRO A 677 4.66 22.86 -31.29
C PRO A 677 5.52 21.63 -31.66
N PRO A 678 4.90 20.45 -31.88
CA PRO A 678 5.62 19.29 -32.38
C PRO A 678 6.12 19.51 -33.81
N GLU A 679 7.30 18.96 -34.13
CA GLU A 679 7.94 19.05 -35.44
C GLU A 679 7.60 17.87 -36.35
N PHE A 680 7.54 18.14 -37.65
CA PHE A 680 7.22 17.18 -38.71
C PHE A 680 8.13 17.38 -39.93
N ASP A 681 8.61 16.27 -40.49
CA ASP A 681 9.39 16.26 -41.72
C ASP A 681 8.51 16.59 -42.94
N THR A 682 8.66 17.81 -43.45
CA THR A 682 7.94 18.32 -44.63
C THR A 682 8.19 17.53 -45.92
N ALA A 683 9.22 16.66 -45.98
CA ALA A 683 9.45 15.79 -47.13
C ALA A 683 8.27 14.83 -47.40
N PHE A 684 7.45 14.55 -46.39
CA PHE A 684 6.28 13.69 -46.51
C PHE A 684 5.01 14.41 -47.00
N ASP A 685 4.96 15.75 -47.01
CA ASP A 685 3.74 16.54 -47.27
C ASP A 685 3.09 16.22 -48.62
N SER A 686 3.92 16.05 -49.66
CA SER A 686 3.46 15.70 -51.00
C SER A 686 2.78 14.33 -51.04
N GLN A 687 3.36 13.33 -50.37
CA GLN A 687 2.82 11.96 -50.29
C GLN A 687 1.57 11.91 -49.41
N ILE A 688 1.55 12.64 -48.30
CA ILE A 688 0.38 12.75 -47.41
C ILE A 688 -0.81 13.34 -48.18
N THR A 689 -0.58 14.39 -48.96
CA THR A 689 -1.63 15.07 -49.73
C THR A 689 -2.15 14.22 -50.88
N ALA A 690 -1.28 13.45 -51.54
CA ALA A 690 -1.63 12.59 -52.66
C ALA A 690 -2.26 11.24 -52.26
N SER A 691 -2.26 10.88 -50.97
CA SER A 691 -2.73 9.57 -50.52
C SER A 691 -4.25 9.56 -50.34
N ASP A 692 -4.97 8.81 -51.18
CA ASP A 692 -6.43 8.64 -51.11
C ASP A 692 -6.89 7.65 -50.03
N ASP A 693 -5.99 6.78 -49.54
CA ASP A 693 -6.27 5.83 -48.46
C ASP A 693 -5.95 6.44 -47.09
N ASP A 694 -6.96 6.54 -46.22
CA ASP A 694 -6.83 7.17 -44.91
C ASP A 694 -5.76 6.52 -44.02
N PHE A 695 -5.61 5.19 -44.08
CA PHE A 695 -4.62 4.49 -43.25
C PHE A 695 -3.19 4.70 -43.73
N THR A 696 -2.98 4.75 -45.04
CA THR A 696 -1.72 5.13 -45.65
C THR A 696 -1.37 6.57 -45.30
N ARG A 697 -2.35 7.49 -45.39
CA ARG A 697 -2.17 8.89 -44.98
C ARG A 697 -1.82 9.03 -43.49
N ILE A 698 -2.47 8.27 -42.60
CA ILE A 698 -2.15 8.22 -41.17
C ILE A 698 -0.71 7.73 -40.96
N THR A 699 -0.31 6.67 -41.66
CA THR A 699 1.02 6.08 -41.54
C THR A 699 2.10 7.07 -42.00
N LEU A 700 1.88 7.78 -43.12
CA LEU A 700 2.79 8.82 -43.60
C LEU A 700 2.91 9.98 -42.60
N LYS A 701 1.80 10.43 -42.00
CA LYS A 701 1.82 11.45 -40.94
C LYS A 701 2.60 10.99 -39.70
N ALA A 702 2.46 9.73 -39.32
CA ALA A 702 3.23 9.16 -38.21
C ALA A 702 4.73 9.03 -38.53
N GLN A 703 5.10 8.78 -39.79
CA GLN A 703 6.50 8.77 -40.23
C GLN A 703 7.10 10.17 -40.30
N ALA A 704 6.30 11.17 -40.65
CA ALA A 704 6.72 12.57 -40.66
C ALA A 704 6.96 13.10 -39.24
N ALA A 705 6.29 12.57 -38.22
CA ALA A 705 6.41 13.06 -36.85
C ALA A 705 7.80 12.82 -36.23
N GLU A 706 8.48 13.90 -35.85
CA GLU A 706 9.78 13.86 -35.18
C GLU A 706 9.63 13.76 -33.66
N ASP A 707 8.62 14.44 -33.11
CA ASP A 707 8.32 14.50 -31.68
C ASP A 707 7.26 13.47 -31.23
N TYR A 708 5.99 13.69 -31.58
CA TYR A 708 4.88 12.78 -31.28
C TYR A 708 3.79 12.83 -32.36
N PHE A 709 2.98 11.77 -32.41
CA PHE A 709 1.81 11.68 -33.29
C PHE A 709 0.59 11.20 -32.50
N LEU A 710 -0.53 11.93 -32.61
CA LEU A 710 -1.78 11.60 -31.93
C LEU A 710 -2.75 10.91 -32.90
N LEU A 711 -2.94 9.61 -32.72
CA LEU A 711 -3.93 8.85 -33.48
C LEU A 711 -5.32 8.99 -32.85
N VAL A 712 -6.18 9.82 -33.44
CA VAL A 712 -7.56 10.04 -33.00
C VAL A 712 -8.53 9.36 -33.96
N GLY A 713 -9.53 8.66 -33.43
CA GLY A 713 -10.58 8.07 -34.25
C GLY A 713 -11.76 7.59 -33.39
N PRO A 714 -13.00 7.63 -33.89
CA PRO A 714 -14.17 7.08 -33.20
C PRO A 714 -14.06 5.56 -32.92
N PRO A 715 -14.91 5.01 -32.03
CA PRO A 715 -15.03 3.56 -31.86
C PRO A 715 -15.31 2.86 -33.20
N GLY A 716 -14.67 1.70 -33.45
CA GLY A 716 -14.88 0.92 -34.66
C GLY A 716 -14.08 1.33 -35.91
N THR A 717 -13.37 2.47 -35.92
CA THR A 717 -12.65 2.96 -37.12
C THR A 717 -11.32 2.27 -37.44
N GLY A 718 -11.04 1.11 -36.84
CA GLY A 718 -9.83 0.34 -37.14
C GLY A 718 -8.51 0.94 -36.62
N LYS A 719 -8.55 1.83 -35.60
CA LYS A 719 -7.33 2.39 -34.97
C LYS A 719 -6.30 1.32 -34.60
N THR A 720 -6.75 0.26 -33.93
CA THR A 720 -5.87 -0.81 -33.43
C THR A 720 -5.60 -1.87 -34.51
N SER A 721 -6.63 -2.38 -35.17
CA SER A 721 -6.50 -3.50 -36.12
C SER A 721 -5.97 -3.13 -37.50
N ARG A 722 -5.99 -1.85 -37.88
CA ARG A 722 -5.51 -1.38 -39.20
C ARG A 722 -4.43 -0.31 -39.09
N ALA A 723 -4.73 0.83 -38.45
CA ALA A 723 -3.77 1.95 -38.40
C ALA A 723 -2.49 1.58 -37.65
N LEU A 724 -2.61 1.09 -36.41
CA LEU A 724 -1.46 0.65 -35.60
C LEU A 724 -0.69 -0.50 -36.26
N LYS A 725 -1.40 -1.45 -36.86
CA LYS A 725 -0.81 -2.56 -37.60
C LYS A 725 0.08 -2.07 -38.74
N GLN A 726 -0.47 -1.21 -39.60
CA GLN A 726 0.24 -0.65 -40.76
C GLN A 726 1.42 0.24 -40.34
N MET A 727 1.25 1.05 -39.27
CA MET A 727 2.35 1.83 -38.71
C MET A 727 3.48 0.93 -38.21
N ALA A 728 3.17 -0.15 -37.47
CA ALA A 728 4.18 -1.08 -36.98
C ALA A 728 4.92 -1.78 -38.12
N GLU A 729 4.22 -2.28 -39.15
CA GLU A 729 4.81 -2.87 -40.36
C GLU A 729 5.76 -1.87 -41.05
N THR A 730 5.30 -0.64 -41.25
CA THR A 730 6.06 0.39 -41.96
C THR A 730 7.30 0.81 -41.19
N PHE A 731 7.20 1.03 -39.88
CA PHE A 731 8.35 1.39 -39.04
C PHE A 731 9.38 0.27 -38.94
N HIS A 732 8.92 -0.99 -38.92
CA HIS A 732 9.80 -2.15 -38.93
C HIS A 732 10.58 -2.26 -40.26
N GLN A 733 9.88 -2.16 -41.39
CA GLN A 733 10.49 -2.23 -42.72
C GLN A 733 11.47 -1.07 -42.99
N ALA A 734 11.17 0.13 -42.49
CA ALA A 734 12.00 1.30 -42.71
C ALA A 734 13.38 1.22 -42.04
N LYS A 735 13.63 0.26 -41.11
CA LYS A 735 14.85 0.14 -40.27
C LYS A 735 15.31 1.44 -39.57
N LYS A 736 14.51 2.52 -39.62
CA LYS A 736 14.84 3.86 -39.12
C LYS A 736 14.80 3.96 -37.59
N ARG A 737 14.12 3.04 -36.90
CA ARG A 737 14.06 2.98 -35.42
C ARG A 737 14.31 1.55 -34.98
N GLY A 738 15.51 1.27 -34.46
CA GLY A 738 15.96 -0.09 -34.12
C GLY A 738 15.14 -0.83 -33.05
N ARG A 739 14.25 -0.15 -32.31
CA ARG A 739 13.30 -0.75 -31.34
C ARG A 739 12.03 0.12 -31.25
N LEU A 740 10.84 -0.51 -31.29
CA LEU A 740 9.54 0.16 -31.13
C LEU A 740 8.91 -0.27 -29.78
N PRO A 741 9.04 0.52 -28.70
CA PRO A 741 8.36 0.23 -27.45
C PRO A 741 6.85 0.54 -27.58
N VAL A 742 6.00 -0.37 -27.14
CA VAL A 742 4.54 -0.21 -27.14
C VAL A 742 4.04 -0.32 -25.71
N ALA A 743 3.21 0.63 -25.29
CA ALA A 743 2.61 0.67 -23.96
C ALA A 743 1.11 0.99 -24.06
N SER A 744 0.34 0.54 -23.07
CA SER A 744 -1.08 0.85 -22.96
C SER A 744 -1.49 0.90 -21.50
N LEU A 745 -2.57 1.65 -21.23
CA LEU A 745 -3.10 1.84 -19.87
C LEU A 745 -3.77 0.59 -19.28
N THR A 746 -4.18 -0.38 -20.10
CA THR A 746 -4.85 -1.61 -19.64
C THR A 746 -4.24 -2.87 -20.25
N CYS A 747 -4.23 -3.97 -19.48
CA CYS A 747 -3.74 -5.26 -19.93
C CYS A 747 -4.52 -5.79 -21.14
N CYS A 748 -5.85 -5.68 -21.16
CA CYS A 748 -6.67 -6.16 -22.28
C CYS A 748 -6.32 -5.46 -23.60
N LEU A 749 -6.11 -4.14 -23.55
CA LEU A 749 -5.67 -3.37 -24.73
C LEU A 749 -4.25 -3.77 -25.12
N HIS A 750 -3.36 -4.00 -24.15
CA HIS A 750 -1.99 -4.45 -24.39
C HIS A 750 -1.95 -5.79 -25.14
N HIS A 751 -2.68 -6.79 -24.66
CA HIS A 751 -2.75 -8.12 -25.29
C HIS A 751 -3.33 -8.03 -26.70
N ARG A 752 -4.34 -7.18 -26.91
CA ARG A 752 -4.87 -6.93 -28.25
C ARG A 752 -3.83 -6.29 -29.15
N LEU A 753 -3.11 -5.27 -28.68
CA LEU A 753 -2.03 -4.62 -29.43
C LEU A 753 -0.93 -5.62 -29.78
N ALA A 754 -0.47 -6.42 -28.80
CA ALA A 754 0.55 -7.43 -28.99
C ALA A 754 0.14 -8.48 -30.03
N LYS A 755 -1.12 -8.96 -29.98
CA LYS A 755 -1.67 -9.90 -30.96
C LYS A 755 -1.67 -9.32 -32.37
N GLU A 756 -2.15 -8.08 -32.54
CA GLU A 756 -2.22 -7.42 -33.85
C GLU A 756 -0.81 -7.16 -34.42
N ILE A 757 0.14 -6.72 -33.59
CA ILE A 757 1.54 -6.51 -33.99
C ILE A 757 2.21 -7.83 -34.38
N LYS A 758 1.99 -8.91 -33.61
CA LYS A 758 2.50 -10.25 -33.93
C LYS A 758 1.94 -10.79 -35.24
N GLN A 759 0.70 -10.43 -35.59
CA GLN A 759 0.12 -10.76 -36.89
C GLN A 759 0.63 -9.87 -38.04
N ALA A 760 1.15 -8.68 -37.72
CA ALA A 760 1.70 -7.72 -38.68
C ALA A 760 3.14 -8.05 -39.07
N LEU A 761 3.91 -8.57 -38.12
CA LEU A 761 5.33 -8.86 -38.24
C LEU A 761 5.53 -10.38 -38.20
N PRO A 762 5.29 -11.11 -39.30
CA PRO A 762 5.52 -12.55 -39.35
C PRO A 762 6.98 -12.87 -39.06
N PHE A 763 7.20 -13.85 -38.19
CA PHE A 763 8.52 -14.34 -37.79
C PHE A 763 9.14 -15.10 -38.97
N ASP A 764 10.09 -14.49 -39.69
CA ASP A 764 11.08 -15.24 -40.46
C ASP A 764 12.18 -15.65 -39.48
N GLY A 765 12.28 -16.96 -39.20
CA GLY A 765 13.10 -17.54 -38.14
C GLY A 765 14.63 -17.42 -38.32
N ALA A 766 15.14 -16.34 -38.91
CA ALA A 766 16.55 -16.17 -39.22
C ALA A 766 17.20 -14.87 -38.70
N ASP A 767 16.48 -13.81 -38.31
CA ASP A 767 17.11 -12.60 -37.76
C ASP A 767 16.27 -11.96 -36.64
N GLU A 768 16.88 -11.85 -35.46
CA GLU A 768 16.46 -11.22 -34.19
C GLU A 768 14.98 -11.34 -33.72
N PRO A 769 14.69 -12.04 -32.60
CA PRO A 769 13.33 -12.13 -32.06
C PRO A 769 12.83 -10.78 -31.52
N LEU A 770 11.59 -10.46 -31.87
CA LEU A 770 10.83 -9.33 -31.33
C LEU A 770 10.73 -9.45 -29.80
N ARG A 771 11.43 -8.58 -29.05
CA ARG A 771 11.34 -8.53 -27.58
C ARG A 771 10.06 -7.82 -27.14
N VAL A 772 8.97 -8.57 -26.98
CA VAL A 772 7.80 -8.10 -26.25
C VAL A 772 8.18 -8.07 -24.77
N ARG A 773 8.44 -6.87 -24.23
CA ARG A 773 8.62 -6.68 -22.78
C ARG A 773 7.27 -6.35 -22.17
N TYR A 774 6.72 -7.28 -21.42
CA TYR A 774 5.62 -7.00 -20.50
C TYR A 774 6.17 -6.10 -19.38
N ASN A 775 5.63 -4.89 -19.25
CA ASN A 775 5.81 -4.09 -18.06
C ASN A 775 4.65 -4.43 -17.11
N VAL A 776 4.68 -5.66 -16.60
CA VAL A 776 3.83 -6.12 -15.49
C VAL A 776 4.77 -6.33 -14.31
N PRO A 777 4.47 -5.84 -13.10
CA PRO A 777 5.17 -6.31 -11.92
C PRO A 777 4.88 -7.81 -11.80
N ASP A 778 5.88 -8.64 -12.06
CA ASP A 778 5.86 -10.10 -11.91
C ASP A 778 4.73 -10.86 -12.64
N SER A 779 4.81 -10.96 -13.97
CA SER A 779 4.14 -12.06 -14.68
C SER A 779 5.02 -12.62 -15.81
N ASN A 780 5.97 -13.49 -15.43
CA ASN A 780 6.76 -14.28 -16.37
C ASN A 780 5.94 -15.47 -16.89
N ALA A 781 5.16 -15.25 -17.94
CA ALA A 781 4.70 -16.31 -18.85
C ALA A 781 5.22 -15.97 -20.25
N GLU A 782 5.93 -16.93 -20.87
CA GLU A 782 6.54 -16.89 -22.22
C GLU A 782 8.02 -16.41 -22.38
N PHE A 783 8.83 -16.38 -21.31
CA PHE A 783 10.26 -15.97 -21.43
C PHE A 783 11.29 -17.08 -21.72
N ASN A 784 10.89 -18.34 -21.93
CA ASN A 784 11.85 -19.47 -21.96
C ASN A 784 12.73 -19.57 -23.23
N ASP A 785 12.28 -19.13 -24.41
CA ASP A 785 13.08 -19.28 -25.64
C ASP A 785 14.07 -18.10 -25.88
N THR A 786 13.87 -16.97 -25.20
CA THR A 786 14.67 -15.74 -25.40
C THR A 786 15.98 -15.75 -24.60
N CYS A 787 16.05 -16.54 -23.52
CA CYS A 787 17.23 -16.62 -22.66
C CYS A 787 18.45 -17.23 -23.36
N GLY A 788 18.27 -18.13 -24.34
CA GLY A 788 19.37 -18.76 -25.07
C GLY A 788 20.23 -17.81 -25.93
N LEU A 789 19.67 -16.70 -26.40
CA LEU A 789 20.36 -15.71 -27.23
C LEU A 789 21.03 -14.59 -26.42
N LEU A 790 20.45 -14.18 -25.29
CA LEU A 790 21.13 -13.33 -24.31
C LEU A 790 22.35 -14.04 -23.69
N TRP A 791 22.28 -15.36 -23.56
CA TRP A 791 23.40 -16.19 -23.11
C TRP A 791 24.59 -16.16 -24.08
N ARG A 792 24.36 -16.07 -25.40
CA ARG A 792 25.44 -16.06 -26.41
C ARG A 792 26.19 -14.74 -26.51
N HIS A 793 25.55 -13.60 -26.24
CA HIS A 793 26.25 -12.30 -26.21
C HIS A 793 26.95 -12.02 -24.88
N ALA A 794 26.46 -12.58 -23.76
CA ALA A 794 27.16 -12.55 -22.48
C ALA A 794 28.32 -13.60 -22.40
N GLN A 795 28.35 -14.57 -23.32
CA GLN A 795 29.30 -15.69 -23.31
C GLN A 795 30.75 -15.32 -23.59
N ILE A 796 31.05 -14.11 -24.09
CA ILE A 796 32.42 -13.77 -24.52
C ILE A 796 33.30 -13.30 -23.34
N ASN A 797 32.74 -12.88 -22.19
CA ASN A 797 33.56 -12.44 -21.04
C ASN A 797 33.37 -13.26 -19.74
N LEU A 798 32.29 -14.04 -19.60
CA LEU A 798 31.96 -14.72 -18.34
C LEU A 798 32.63 -16.10 -18.14
N LEU A 799 33.20 -16.70 -19.18
CA LEU A 799 33.88 -18.00 -19.10
C LEU A 799 35.34 -17.91 -18.64
N ASP A 800 35.99 -16.76 -18.78
CA ASP A 800 37.41 -16.58 -18.43
C ASP A 800 37.64 -16.35 -16.92
N VAL A 801 36.59 -16.03 -16.14
CA VAL A 801 36.70 -15.80 -14.68
C VAL A 801 36.41 -17.07 -13.85
N LEU A 802 35.93 -18.15 -14.47
CA LEU A 802 35.55 -19.39 -13.78
C LEU A 802 36.51 -20.57 -14.03
N VAL A 803 37.63 -20.33 -14.70
CA VAL A 803 38.69 -21.32 -14.97
C VAL A 803 40.05 -20.76 -14.53
N ASP A 804 40.21 -20.47 -13.24
CA ASP A 804 41.54 -20.52 -12.61
C ASP A 804 41.36 -20.58 -11.09
N GLU A 805 41.34 -21.80 -10.57
CA GLU A 805 41.78 -22.19 -9.21
C GLU A 805 41.50 -23.69 -9.02
N THR A 806 42.27 -24.51 -9.74
CA THR A 806 42.63 -25.87 -9.32
C THR A 806 44.11 -26.08 -9.63
N GLY A 807 44.94 -25.70 -8.67
CA GLY A 807 46.14 -26.44 -8.32
C GLY A 807 45.85 -27.26 -7.07
#